data_AF-A0AAW1TA17-F1
#
_entry.id   AF-A0AAW1TA17-F1
#
_cell.length_a   1.000
_cell.length_b   1.000
_cell.length_c   1.000
_cell.angle_alpha   90.00
_cell.angle_beta   90.00
_cell.angle_gamma   90.00
#
_symmetry.space_group_name_H-M   'P 1'
#
loop_
_entity.id
_entity.type
_entity.pdbx_description
1 polymer ?
#
loop_
_entity_poly.entity_id
_entity_poly.type
_entity_poly.pdbx_seq_one_letter_code
_entity_poly.pdbx_strand_id
1 'polypeptide(L)'
;MASTSGALSDQALFTYPAGRAPCSLVDIGLNLADSSFDKDRTEVVSRAKTAGVAAFIVTGSCLKTSRKAAELSEEISEVPVYFTAGVHPHNAKDCNGGTIEELQRLAAHPRCVAVGECGLDFNRNFSPPEVQKKWFSAQIALAARLRKSLFLHCRDASDEFAEILRQHTLTAPAVAHCFTGNRAELESLLALGCYIGITGWVCDDRPHRGGAELAALLPQIPYDRLMIETDAPYLTPRTIKPSRIRPSRNEPALLPHVLHQVAKSLGKPMEEVAEQTTRTANSVFDLHLDGLISGDSSWKPHAAHIVTGRRVACFLSGTPDTELELILGKLCLVKQPYEATTTMLAPGMQDPTLRTVAKPFHLISEPRAETPLHDTLQTTQRLAASAFAACQLAAAGWLGIAAAPLSLAPPAAAVLNSPNAQIPRSVDSALRRAIPAFNAEVKDLQGCLEDITFKLRIPQRKPWGTMQGDVTKAQLLLSKRDQLLRGTPVESVDYAGTLADDIEAGLRSVTAAIDARDPDKTSLRANRVLRDIASLELVQAPGIPYLIPKEYASRPRLNGRAVVDMVVERPNTGDAFLTRGGGGLQPQARLQLVVDGYSAPITAGNFIQNVQKGMYKDIKLNSSYISVLVGPQPKPGSELPLEILPLGGYEPIYRSALDVASGELPVLPLSIYGAVAMAHPPGDAEGLAASDQFFLYKFDRAASGLAGLAFDEGTFGVFGYVTQGAELLQQLASGDVIKEMILISGADRLQIPDAEARQ
;
A
#
# COMPACT_ATOMS: atom_id res chain seq x y z
N MET A 1 30.18 -16.36 19.54
CA MET A 1 29.65 -16.24 18.17
C MET A 1 28.24 -15.69 18.30
N ALA A 2 27.91 -14.58 17.61
CA ALA A 2 26.60 -13.95 17.74
C ALA A 2 25.60 -14.58 16.77
N SER A 3 24.39 -14.88 17.24
CA SER A 3 23.29 -15.36 16.40
C SER A 3 22.65 -14.18 15.65
N THR A 4 22.78 -14.15 14.33
CA THR A 4 22.12 -13.17 13.46
C THR A 4 20.60 -13.34 13.49
N SER A 5 19.91 -12.45 14.21
CA SER A 5 18.45 -12.46 14.36
C SER A 5 17.76 -12.05 13.06
N GLY A 6 17.53 -13.02 12.18
CA GLY A 6 16.83 -12.85 10.89
C GLY A 6 17.04 -14.00 9.91
N ALA A 7 18.15 -14.73 10.01
CA ALA A 7 18.46 -15.84 9.11
C ALA A 7 17.46 -17.00 9.22
N LEU A 8 17.10 -17.60 8.08
CA LEU A 8 16.31 -18.82 8.01
C LEU A 8 17.04 -19.97 8.75
N SER A 9 16.36 -20.62 9.70
CA SER A 9 16.91 -21.77 10.40
C SER A 9 16.76 -23.04 9.58
N ASP A 10 17.80 -23.88 9.55
CA ASP A 10 17.77 -25.20 8.88
C ASP A 10 16.59 -26.08 9.32
N GLN A 11 16.10 -25.91 10.56
CA GLN A 11 14.92 -26.62 11.08
C GLN A 11 13.64 -26.30 10.29
N ALA A 12 13.58 -25.17 9.59
CA ALA A 12 12.45 -24.74 8.77
C ALA A 12 12.53 -25.20 7.30
N LEU A 13 13.69 -25.68 6.83
CA LEU A 13 13.85 -26.20 5.48
C LEU A 13 13.06 -27.50 5.30
N PHE A 14 12.67 -27.80 4.05
CA PHE A 14 11.99 -29.04 3.75
C PHE A 14 12.96 -30.23 3.80
N THR A 15 12.66 -31.22 4.64
CA THR A 15 13.47 -32.44 4.74
C THR A 15 12.98 -33.46 3.71
N TYR A 16 13.72 -33.61 2.62
CA TYR A 16 13.48 -34.66 1.63
C TYR A 16 13.67 -36.07 2.25
N PRO A 17 12.94 -37.10 1.77
CA PRO A 17 13.12 -38.48 2.23
C PRO A 17 14.58 -38.96 2.06
N ALA A 18 15.08 -39.72 3.03
CA ALA A 18 16.47 -40.19 3.03
C ALA A 18 16.83 -40.93 1.72
N GLY A 19 17.90 -40.49 1.06
CA GLY A 19 18.35 -41.02 -0.23
C GLY A 19 17.73 -40.36 -1.47
N ARG A 20 16.81 -39.40 -1.33
CA ARG A 20 16.35 -38.55 -2.45
C ARG A 20 17.11 -37.23 -2.48
N ALA A 21 17.51 -36.80 -3.68
CA ALA A 21 18.01 -35.45 -3.93
C ALA A 21 16.85 -34.44 -3.97
N PRO A 22 17.10 -33.14 -3.78
CA PRO A 22 16.11 -32.10 -4.04
C PRO A 22 15.59 -32.15 -5.47
N CYS A 23 14.30 -31.88 -5.66
CA CYS A 23 13.72 -31.74 -6.99
C CYS A 23 14.18 -30.41 -7.61
N SER A 24 14.40 -30.36 -8.93
CA SER A 24 14.61 -29.10 -9.64
C SER A 24 13.29 -28.33 -9.74
N LEU A 25 13.28 -27.06 -9.32
CA LEU A 25 12.08 -26.20 -9.28
C LEU A 25 12.36 -24.81 -9.90
N VAL A 26 11.31 -24.19 -10.44
CA VAL A 26 11.29 -22.76 -10.78
C VAL A 26 10.37 -22.04 -9.81
N ASP A 27 10.84 -20.94 -9.22
CA ASP A 27 9.97 -20.00 -8.49
C ASP A 27 9.48 -18.93 -9.48
N ILE A 28 8.20 -18.97 -9.87
CA ILE A 28 7.68 -18.06 -10.90
C ILE A 28 7.31 -16.67 -10.37
N GLY A 29 7.36 -16.45 -9.06
CA GLY A 29 6.91 -15.22 -8.40
C GLY A 29 7.72 -14.95 -7.14
N LEU A 30 8.80 -14.17 -7.28
CA LEU A 30 9.73 -13.85 -6.20
C LEU A 30 10.03 -12.34 -6.14
N ASN A 31 9.68 -11.67 -5.05
CA ASN A 31 9.93 -10.23 -4.88
C ASN A 31 11.36 -9.95 -4.36
N LEU A 32 12.40 -10.49 -5.01
CA LEU A 32 13.81 -10.39 -4.55
C LEU A 32 14.37 -8.94 -4.52
N ALA A 33 13.70 -8.04 -5.25
CA ALA A 33 13.96 -6.60 -5.24
C ALA A 33 13.34 -5.85 -4.04
N ASP A 34 12.59 -6.54 -3.16
CA ASP A 34 12.12 -6.00 -1.89
C ASP A 34 13.30 -5.76 -0.93
N SER A 35 13.28 -4.63 -0.22
CA SER A 35 14.39 -4.18 0.64
C SER A 35 14.58 -5.03 1.90
N SER A 36 13.60 -5.86 2.27
CA SER A 36 13.76 -6.82 3.36
C SER A 36 14.84 -7.88 3.07
N PHE A 37 15.26 -8.05 1.81
CA PHE A 37 16.35 -8.95 1.39
C PHE A 37 17.74 -8.27 1.30
N ASP A 38 17.85 -6.94 1.40
CA ASP A 38 19.10 -6.21 1.11
C ASP A 38 20.31 -6.61 1.99
N LYS A 39 20.07 -7.28 3.13
CA LYS A 39 21.10 -7.64 4.11
C LYS A 39 21.63 -9.07 3.98
N ASP A 40 20.94 -9.95 3.25
CA ASP A 40 21.30 -11.38 3.14
C ASP A 40 20.87 -12.03 1.80
N ARG A 41 20.71 -11.21 0.74
CA ARG A 41 20.22 -11.67 -0.58
C ARG A 41 21.04 -12.83 -1.17
N THR A 42 22.38 -12.75 -1.08
CA THR A 42 23.29 -13.80 -1.57
C THR A 42 23.08 -15.12 -0.83
N GLU A 43 22.90 -15.05 0.50
CA GLU A 43 22.63 -16.20 1.34
C GLU A 43 21.23 -16.76 1.10
N VAL A 44 20.21 -15.93 0.81
CA VAL A 44 18.88 -16.38 0.38
C VAL A 44 18.95 -17.18 -0.92
N VAL A 45 19.68 -16.67 -1.93
CA VAL A 45 19.91 -17.36 -3.22
C VAL A 45 20.61 -18.70 -3.00
N SER A 46 21.67 -18.71 -2.17
CA SER A 46 22.43 -19.93 -1.83
C SER A 46 21.57 -20.98 -1.10
N ARG A 47 20.73 -20.56 -0.15
CA ARG A 47 19.76 -21.43 0.53
C ARG A 47 18.75 -22.02 -0.47
N ALA A 48 18.23 -21.20 -1.39
CA ALA A 48 17.23 -21.63 -2.36
C ALA A 48 17.79 -22.63 -3.39
N LYS A 49 19.00 -22.38 -3.91
CA LYS A 49 19.74 -23.33 -4.75
C LYS A 49 19.93 -24.68 -4.04
N THR A 50 20.31 -24.64 -2.76
CA THR A 50 20.50 -25.84 -1.93
C THR A 50 19.17 -26.59 -1.68
N ALA A 51 18.04 -25.88 -1.65
CA ALA A 51 16.70 -26.46 -1.51
C ALA A 51 16.12 -27.04 -2.82
N GLY A 52 16.83 -26.92 -3.95
CA GLY A 52 16.41 -27.42 -5.27
C GLY A 52 15.80 -26.37 -6.20
N VAL A 53 15.67 -25.11 -5.78
CA VAL A 53 15.17 -24.05 -6.67
C VAL A 53 16.27 -23.65 -7.64
N ALA A 54 16.09 -24.04 -8.90
CA ALA A 54 17.08 -23.99 -9.96
C ALA A 54 16.98 -22.73 -10.83
N ALA A 55 15.85 -22.01 -10.80
CA ALA A 55 15.70 -20.69 -11.41
C ALA A 55 14.65 -19.85 -10.69
N PHE A 56 14.75 -18.52 -10.80
CA PHE A 56 13.75 -17.57 -10.28
C PHE A 56 13.24 -16.64 -11.38
N ILE A 57 11.99 -16.20 -11.25
CA ILE A 57 11.46 -15.01 -11.94
C ILE A 57 11.20 -13.93 -10.89
N VAL A 58 11.95 -12.82 -10.98
CA VAL A 58 11.86 -11.70 -10.05
C VAL A 58 10.75 -10.74 -10.48
N THR A 59 9.80 -10.49 -9.58
CA THR A 59 8.57 -9.74 -9.89
C THR A 59 8.82 -8.22 -9.98
N GLY A 60 8.53 -7.64 -11.15
CA GLY A 60 8.51 -6.19 -11.37
C GLY A 60 7.12 -5.59 -11.11
N SER A 61 6.93 -4.96 -9.95
CA SER A 61 5.65 -4.38 -9.51
C SER A 61 5.46 -2.88 -9.83
N CYS A 62 6.53 -2.18 -10.22
CA CYS A 62 6.52 -0.83 -10.77
C CYS A 62 7.82 -0.57 -11.57
N LEU A 63 7.99 0.62 -12.16
CA LEU A 63 9.21 0.96 -12.92
C LEU A 63 10.50 0.90 -12.08
N LYS A 64 10.43 1.17 -10.76
CA LYS A 64 11.58 1.09 -9.84
C LYS A 64 11.97 -0.37 -9.57
N THR A 65 11.01 -1.21 -9.19
CA THR A 65 11.27 -2.63 -8.90
C THR A 65 11.57 -3.43 -10.17
N SER A 66 10.95 -3.10 -11.31
CA SER A 66 11.29 -3.71 -12.61
C SER A 66 12.73 -3.41 -13.04
N ARG A 67 13.24 -2.19 -12.80
CA ARG A 67 14.67 -1.88 -13.01
C ARG A 67 15.58 -2.65 -12.05
N LYS A 68 15.27 -2.70 -10.75
CA LYS A 68 16.10 -3.49 -9.83
C LYS A 68 16.03 -4.99 -10.08
N ALA A 69 14.90 -5.51 -10.57
CA ALA A 69 14.78 -6.89 -11.01
C ALA A 69 15.66 -7.19 -12.23
N ALA A 70 15.81 -6.24 -13.16
CA ALA A 70 16.76 -6.34 -14.27
C ALA A 70 18.21 -6.39 -13.76
N GLU A 71 18.60 -5.46 -12.88
CA GLU A 71 19.94 -5.44 -12.25
C GLU A 71 20.23 -6.76 -11.51
N LEU A 72 19.30 -7.22 -10.65
CA LEU A 72 19.42 -8.50 -9.95
C LEU A 72 19.50 -9.70 -10.89
N SER A 73 18.85 -9.63 -12.06
CA SER A 73 18.96 -10.66 -13.09
C SER A 73 20.35 -10.73 -13.72
N GLU A 74 21.14 -9.65 -13.67
CA GLU A 74 22.53 -9.60 -14.16
C GLU A 74 23.56 -9.89 -13.06
N GLU A 75 23.32 -9.38 -11.84
CA GLU A 75 24.18 -9.54 -10.67
C GLU A 75 24.29 -11.00 -10.19
N ILE A 76 23.19 -11.75 -10.21
CA ILE A 76 23.13 -13.12 -9.70
C ILE A 76 23.56 -14.11 -10.79
N SER A 77 24.47 -15.03 -10.45
CA SER A 77 25.05 -15.99 -11.40
C SER A 77 25.02 -17.45 -10.92
N GLU A 78 24.69 -17.66 -9.64
CA GLU A 78 24.65 -18.96 -8.98
C GLU A 78 23.50 -19.83 -9.49
N VAL A 79 22.42 -19.21 -9.95
CA VAL A 79 21.28 -19.82 -10.66
C VAL A 79 20.78 -18.85 -11.74
N PRO A 80 20.15 -19.33 -12.82
CA PRO A 80 19.41 -18.49 -13.76
C PRO A 80 18.36 -17.62 -13.06
N VAL A 81 18.44 -16.31 -13.29
CA VAL A 81 17.47 -15.32 -12.81
C VAL A 81 16.86 -14.58 -14.00
N TYR A 82 15.54 -14.54 -14.03
CA TYR A 82 14.72 -13.83 -15.01
C TYR A 82 13.87 -12.79 -14.26
N PHE A 83 13.15 -11.93 -14.97
CA PHE A 83 12.25 -10.98 -14.33
C PHE A 83 11.00 -10.66 -15.15
N THR A 84 10.02 -10.04 -14.50
CA THR A 84 8.86 -9.43 -15.16
C THR A 84 8.99 -7.90 -15.15
N ALA A 85 8.46 -7.22 -16.16
CA ALA A 85 8.41 -5.75 -16.19
C ALA A 85 6.96 -5.26 -16.27
N GLY A 86 6.51 -4.51 -15.26
CA GLY A 86 5.12 -4.05 -15.19
C GLY A 86 4.86 -2.98 -14.13
N VAL A 87 3.59 -2.62 -14.00
CA VAL A 87 3.06 -1.83 -12.91
C VAL A 87 1.78 -2.48 -12.36
N HIS A 88 1.86 -2.78 -11.06
CA HIS A 88 0.82 -3.39 -10.25
C HIS A 88 -0.43 -2.52 -10.13
N PRO A 89 -1.65 -3.09 -9.99
CA PRO A 89 -2.85 -2.31 -9.68
C PRO A 89 -2.70 -1.32 -8.53
N HIS A 90 -1.92 -1.60 -7.48
CA HIS A 90 -1.71 -0.66 -6.38
C HIS A 90 -0.98 0.62 -6.81
N ASN A 91 -0.07 0.49 -7.78
CA ASN A 91 0.83 1.54 -8.29
C ASN A 91 0.30 2.19 -9.59
N ALA A 92 -0.94 1.88 -10.00
CA ALA A 92 -1.51 2.36 -11.27
C ALA A 92 -1.74 3.88 -11.29
N LYS A 93 -1.93 4.51 -10.12
CA LYS A 93 -2.03 5.97 -9.93
C LYS A 93 -0.75 6.72 -10.35
N ASP A 94 0.42 6.08 -10.19
CA ASP A 94 1.74 6.68 -10.41
C ASP A 94 2.18 6.60 -11.90
N CYS A 95 1.36 5.95 -12.73
CA CYS A 95 1.60 5.79 -14.16
C CYS A 95 1.28 7.06 -14.96
N ASN A 96 2.20 7.45 -15.83
CA ASN A 96 2.12 8.65 -16.67
C ASN A 96 2.39 8.30 -18.15
N GLY A 97 2.43 9.31 -19.03
CA GLY A 97 2.58 9.12 -20.48
C GLY A 97 3.80 8.27 -20.89
N GLY A 98 4.92 8.37 -20.18
CA GLY A 98 6.14 7.61 -20.48
C GLY A 98 6.18 6.17 -19.92
N THR A 99 5.22 5.76 -19.09
CA THR A 99 5.28 4.48 -18.37
C THR A 99 5.34 3.27 -19.31
N ILE A 100 4.53 3.25 -20.38
CA ILE A 100 4.51 2.13 -21.34
C ILE A 100 5.79 2.10 -22.20
N GLU A 101 6.41 3.24 -22.46
CA GLU A 101 7.69 3.33 -23.19
C GLU A 101 8.85 2.82 -22.34
N GLU A 102 8.84 3.10 -21.03
CA GLU A 102 9.82 2.55 -20.09
C GLU A 102 9.65 1.03 -19.93
N LEU A 103 8.42 0.54 -19.74
CA LEU A 103 8.14 -0.90 -19.73
C LEU A 103 8.56 -1.58 -21.04
N GLN A 104 8.36 -0.93 -22.19
CA GLN A 104 8.82 -1.44 -23.48
C GLN A 104 10.36 -1.54 -23.56
N ARG A 105 11.10 -0.60 -22.97
CA ARG A 105 12.57 -0.67 -22.90
C ARG A 105 13.05 -1.80 -21.99
N LEU A 106 12.41 -1.99 -20.83
CA LEU A 106 12.74 -3.08 -19.90
C LEU A 106 12.40 -4.46 -20.47
N ALA A 107 11.23 -4.60 -21.11
CA ALA A 107 10.77 -5.85 -21.73
C ALA A 107 11.55 -6.25 -23.00
N ALA A 108 12.45 -5.40 -23.49
CA ALA A 108 13.42 -5.73 -24.54
C ALA A 108 14.69 -6.44 -24.01
N HIS A 109 14.90 -6.47 -22.69
CA HIS A 109 16.03 -7.18 -22.08
C HIS A 109 15.84 -8.71 -22.20
N PRO A 110 16.89 -9.49 -22.53
CA PRO A 110 16.75 -10.93 -22.76
C PRO A 110 16.27 -11.72 -21.53
N ARG A 111 16.56 -11.26 -20.30
CA ARG A 111 16.11 -11.90 -19.05
C ARG A 111 14.71 -11.41 -18.61
N CYS A 112 14.09 -10.47 -19.32
CA CYS A 112 12.69 -10.08 -19.08
C CYS A 112 11.75 -11.05 -19.81
N VAL A 113 11.02 -11.89 -19.08
CA VAL A 113 10.23 -13.00 -19.65
C VAL A 113 8.74 -12.71 -19.78
N ALA A 114 8.20 -11.81 -18.96
CA ALA A 114 6.79 -11.44 -18.96
C ALA A 114 6.57 -9.93 -18.75
N VAL A 115 5.44 -9.44 -19.26
CA VAL A 115 4.89 -8.13 -18.87
C VAL A 115 3.97 -8.34 -17.66
N GLY A 116 4.17 -7.52 -16.63
CA GLY A 116 3.58 -7.67 -15.32
C GLY A 116 4.62 -7.52 -14.21
N GLU A 117 4.25 -7.53 -12.93
CA GLU A 117 2.92 -7.83 -12.40
C GLU A 117 1.91 -6.73 -12.74
N CYS A 118 0.77 -7.11 -13.33
CA CYS A 118 -0.30 -6.17 -13.71
C CYS A 118 -1.68 -6.82 -13.56
N GLY A 119 -2.76 -6.05 -13.51
CA GLY A 119 -4.10 -6.60 -13.26
C GLY A 119 -4.96 -5.68 -12.39
N LEU A 120 -5.82 -6.27 -11.56
CA LEU A 120 -6.78 -5.56 -10.70
C LEU A 120 -6.75 -6.08 -9.24
N ASP A 121 -6.75 -5.16 -8.27
CA ASP A 121 -6.98 -5.44 -6.83
C ASP A 121 -7.98 -4.42 -6.26
N PHE A 122 -9.24 -4.84 -6.11
CA PHE A 122 -10.30 -4.04 -5.50
C PHE A 122 -10.45 -4.30 -3.98
N ASN A 123 -9.72 -5.28 -3.43
CA ASN A 123 -9.67 -5.58 -1.98
C ASN A 123 -8.76 -4.62 -1.20
N ARG A 124 -7.71 -4.11 -1.86
CA ARG A 124 -6.84 -3.04 -1.35
C ARG A 124 -7.19 -1.70 -1.98
N ASN A 125 -7.47 -1.68 -3.28
CA ASN A 125 -7.93 -0.51 -4.04
C ASN A 125 -7.05 0.75 -3.86
N PHE A 126 -5.73 0.59 -3.74
CA PHE A 126 -4.76 1.68 -3.50
C PHE A 126 -4.60 2.65 -4.69
N SER A 127 -5.13 2.28 -5.86
CA SER A 127 -5.35 3.18 -7.00
C SER A 127 -6.82 3.05 -7.45
N PRO A 128 -7.48 4.12 -7.94
CA PRO A 128 -8.89 4.07 -8.32
C PRO A 128 -9.18 3.00 -9.40
N PRO A 129 -10.33 2.28 -9.36
CA PRO A 129 -10.61 1.17 -10.26
C PRO A 129 -10.44 1.49 -11.75
N GLU A 130 -10.94 2.63 -12.22
CA GLU A 130 -10.81 3.05 -13.63
C GLU A 130 -9.35 3.34 -14.04
N VAL A 131 -8.50 3.73 -13.08
CA VAL A 131 -7.05 3.89 -13.30
C VAL A 131 -6.38 2.53 -13.37
N GLN A 132 -6.76 1.57 -12.52
CA GLN A 132 -6.29 0.18 -12.61
C GLN A 132 -6.67 -0.44 -13.97
N LYS A 133 -7.95 -0.37 -14.36
CA LYS A 133 -8.49 -0.89 -15.63
C LYS A 133 -7.75 -0.31 -16.85
N LYS A 134 -7.55 1.02 -16.89
CA LYS A 134 -6.79 1.71 -17.95
C LYS A 134 -5.37 1.16 -18.10
N TRP A 135 -4.61 1.10 -17.00
CA TRP A 135 -3.20 0.69 -17.08
C TRP A 135 -3.01 -0.82 -17.17
N PHE A 136 -4.00 -1.62 -16.79
CA PHE A 136 -4.06 -3.05 -17.08
C PHE A 136 -4.23 -3.30 -18.59
N SER A 137 -5.23 -2.68 -19.23
CA SER A 137 -5.42 -2.76 -20.70
C SER A 137 -4.18 -2.29 -21.48
N ALA A 138 -3.57 -1.18 -21.08
CA ALA A 138 -2.34 -0.69 -21.70
C ALA A 138 -1.16 -1.67 -21.60
N GLN A 139 -1.07 -2.43 -20.51
CA GLN A 139 -0.05 -3.47 -20.33
C GLN A 139 -0.36 -4.77 -21.08
N ILE A 140 -1.64 -5.17 -21.21
CA ILE A 140 -2.04 -6.27 -22.11
C ILE A 140 -1.68 -5.92 -23.56
N ALA A 141 -1.97 -4.69 -24.00
CA ALA A 141 -1.62 -4.21 -25.34
C ALA A 141 -0.09 -4.16 -25.56
N LEU A 142 0.69 -3.82 -24.54
CA LEU A 142 2.15 -3.90 -24.57
C LEU A 142 2.64 -5.36 -24.73
N ALA A 143 2.11 -6.28 -23.91
CA ALA A 143 2.45 -7.70 -23.95
C ALA A 143 2.15 -8.32 -25.32
N ALA A 144 0.95 -8.05 -25.86
CA ALA A 144 0.52 -8.52 -27.17
C ALA A 144 1.41 -7.98 -28.31
N ARG A 145 1.83 -6.71 -28.22
CA ARG A 145 2.75 -6.08 -29.19
C ARG A 145 4.16 -6.67 -29.13
N LEU A 146 4.64 -7.07 -27.94
CA LEU A 146 5.96 -7.66 -27.73
C LEU A 146 5.99 -9.20 -27.83
N ARG A 147 4.81 -9.84 -27.89
CA ARG A 147 4.63 -11.31 -27.76
C ARG A 147 5.26 -11.90 -26.50
N LYS A 148 5.28 -11.12 -25.41
CA LYS A 148 5.72 -11.57 -24.08
C LYS A 148 4.52 -12.10 -23.30
N SER A 149 4.76 -13.10 -22.47
CA SER A 149 3.72 -13.66 -21.58
C SER A 149 3.24 -12.63 -20.56
N LEU A 150 2.05 -12.81 -20.01
CA LEU A 150 1.47 -11.93 -19.00
C LEU A 150 1.58 -12.55 -17.60
N PHE A 151 2.02 -11.75 -16.62
CA PHE A 151 2.03 -12.10 -15.20
C PHE A 151 0.98 -11.28 -14.45
N LEU A 152 -0.10 -11.94 -14.01
CA LEU A 152 -1.38 -11.29 -13.74
C LEU A 152 -1.85 -11.39 -12.29
N HIS A 153 -2.17 -10.24 -11.69
CA HIS A 153 -2.81 -10.11 -10.38
C HIS A 153 -4.32 -9.98 -10.52
N CYS A 154 -5.08 -10.75 -9.74
CA CYS A 154 -6.53 -10.59 -9.63
C CYS A 154 -6.98 -10.80 -8.18
N ARG A 155 -7.60 -9.78 -7.56
CA ARG A 155 -8.21 -9.88 -6.24
C ARG A 155 -9.48 -9.05 -6.12
N ASP A 156 -10.58 -9.72 -5.75
CA ASP A 156 -11.93 -9.17 -5.58
C ASP A 156 -12.44 -8.36 -6.81
N ALA A 157 -11.94 -8.71 -8.00
CA ALA A 157 -12.10 -7.95 -9.25
C ALA A 157 -12.26 -8.86 -10.48
N SER A 158 -12.69 -10.11 -10.26
CA SER A 158 -12.59 -11.22 -11.22
C SER A 158 -13.50 -11.08 -12.45
N ASP A 159 -14.65 -10.41 -12.31
CA ASP A 159 -15.54 -10.14 -13.44
C ASP A 159 -14.97 -9.07 -14.39
N GLU A 160 -14.57 -7.89 -13.89
CA GLU A 160 -13.93 -6.86 -14.72
C GLU A 160 -12.56 -7.28 -15.26
N PHE A 161 -11.80 -8.06 -14.50
CA PHE A 161 -10.54 -8.65 -14.95
C PHE A 161 -10.77 -9.58 -16.15
N ALA A 162 -11.78 -10.45 -16.06
CA ALA A 162 -12.15 -11.35 -17.14
C ALA A 162 -12.77 -10.60 -18.34
N GLU A 163 -13.53 -9.52 -18.12
CA GLU A 163 -14.04 -8.67 -19.20
C GLU A 163 -12.89 -8.01 -19.98
N ILE A 164 -11.94 -7.38 -19.29
CA ILE A 164 -10.80 -6.71 -19.93
C ILE A 164 -9.94 -7.72 -20.70
N LEU A 165 -9.71 -8.93 -20.17
CA LEU A 165 -8.99 -9.96 -20.93
C LEU A 165 -9.74 -10.39 -22.20
N ARG A 166 -11.08 -10.54 -22.16
CA ARG A 166 -11.88 -10.88 -23.36
C ARG A 166 -11.87 -9.78 -24.43
N GLN A 167 -11.64 -8.53 -24.05
CA GLN A 167 -11.51 -7.41 -25.00
C GLN A 167 -10.17 -7.41 -25.76
N HIS A 168 -9.18 -8.22 -25.37
CA HIS A 168 -7.84 -8.25 -25.97
C HIS A 168 -7.53 -9.61 -26.60
N THR A 169 -6.74 -9.60 -27.68
CA THR A 169 -6.16 -10.84 -28.25
C THR A 169 -4.85 -11.17 -27.55
N LEU A 170 -4.84 -12.24 -26.75
CA LEU A 170 -3.61 -12.76 -26.15
C LEU A 170 -2.74 -13.43 -27.23
N THR A 171 -1.49 -12.98 -27.37
CA THR A 171 -0.53 -13.52 -28.38
C THR A 171 0.51 -14.46 -27.77
N ALA A 172 0.48 -14.62 -26.45
CA ALA A 172 1.41 -15.39 -25.62
C ALA A 172 0.65 -15.87 -24.35
N PRO A 173 1.17 -16.85 -23.60
CA PRO A 173 0.55 -17.33 -22.36
C PRO A 173 0.25 -16.21 -21.34
N ALA A 174 -0.82 -16.40 -20.57
CA ALA A 174 -1.18 -15.54 -19.45
C ALA A 174 -1.22 -16.37 -18.16
N VAL A 175 -0.62 -15.86 -17.10
CA VAL A 175 -0.47 -16.54 -15.81
C VAL A 175 -1.19 -15.74 -14.74
N ALA A 176 -2.25 -16.29 -14.17
CA ALA A 176 -2.84 -15.77 -12.94
C ALA A 176 -2.00 -16.27 -11.77
N HIS A 177 -1.15 -15.39 -11.22
CA HIS A 177 -0.27 -15.72 -10.09
C HIS A 177 -1.04 -15.64 -8.77
N CYS A 178 -0.50 -16.28 -7.73
CA CYS A 178 -1.01 -16.29 -6.37
C CYS A 178 -2.53 -16.51 -6.30
N PHE A 179 -3.02 -17.52 -7.01
CA PHE A 179 -4.46 -17.75 -7.10
C PHE A 179 -5.03 -18.17 -5.74
N THR A 180 -5.82 -17.28 -5.14
CA THR A 180 -6.57 -17.51 -3.88
C THR A 180 -8.09 -17.44 -4.08
N GLY A 181 -8.57 -17.55 -5.31
CA GLY A 181 -9.99 -17.41 -5.67
C GLY A 181 -10.82 -18.68 -5.45
N ASN A 182 -12.10 -18.59 -5.80
CA ASN A 182 -13.07 -19.68 -5.71
C ASN A 182 -13.23 -20.47 -7.03
N ARG A 183 -14.08 -21.51 -7.01
CA ARG A 183 -14.38 -22.37 -8.18
C ARG A 183 -14.70 -21.57 -9.45
N ALA A 184 -15.63 -20.63 -9.38
CA ALA A 184 -16.12 -19.92 -10.57
C ALA A 184 -15.03 -19.01 -11.17
N GLU A 185 -14.17 -18.45 -10.32
CA GLU A 185 -13.02 -17.65 -10.73
C GLU A 185 -11.97 -18.53 -11.42
N LEU A 186 -11.68 -19.72 -10.88
CA LEU A 186 -10.80 -20.69 -11.53
C LEU A 186 -11.35 -21.14 -12.89
N GLU A 187 -12.63 -21.51 -12.96
CA GLU A 187 -13.28 -21.94 -14.20
C GLU A 187 -13.29 -20.81 -15.26
N SER A 188 -13.50 -19.55 -14.84
CA SER A 188 -13.39 -18.36 -15.70
C SER A 188 -11.95 -18.15 -16.23
N LEU A 189 -10.94 -18.21 -15.37
CA LEU A 189 -9.53 -18.07 -15.76
C LEU A 189 -9.09 -19.18 -16.73
N LEU A 190 -9.46 -20.43 -16.47
CA LEU A 190 -9.13 -21.56 -17.34
C LEU A 190 -9.81 -21.46 -18.72
N ALA A 191 -11.04 -20.93 -18.77
CA ALA A 191 -11.77 -20.65 -20.01
C ALA A 191 -11.15 -19.51 -20.83
N LEU A 192 -10.47 -18.55 -20.19
CA LEU A 192 -9.65 -17.51 -20.85
C LEU A 192 -8.29 -18.04 -21.36
N GLY A 193 -7.97 -19.31 -21.11
CA GLY A 193 -6.70 -19.92 -21.49
C GLY A 193 -5.57 -19.67 -20.47
N CYS A 194 -5.86 -19.10 -19.30
CA CYS A 194 -4.83 -18.79 -18.31
C CYS A 194 -4.22 -20.04 -17.68
N TYR A 195 -2.97 -19.87 -17.26
CA TYR A 195 -2.21 -20.74 -16.37
C TYR A 195 -2.37 -20.26 -14.93
N ILE A 196 -2.19 -21.15 -13.95
CA ILE A 196 -2.48 -20.88 -12.53
C ILE A 196 -1.22 -21.08 -11.69
N GLY A 197 -0.78 -20.01 -11.02
CA GLY A 197 0.31 -20.01 -10.04
C GLY A 197 -0.22 -20.23 -8.62
N ILE A 198 0.46 -21.09 -7.85
CA ILE A 198 0.06 -21.48 -6.49
C ILE A 198 1.20 -21.19 -5.50
N THR A 199 0.88 -20.38 -4.49
CA THR A 199 1.79 -19.95 -3.42
C THR A 199 1.59 -20.74 -2.12
N GLY A 200 2.39 -20.42 -1.10
CA GLY A 200 2.24 -20.92 0.27
C GLY A 200 0.88 -20.67 0.95
N TRP A 201 -0.06 -19.96 0.32
CA TRP A 201 -1.46 -19.88 0.75
C TRP A 201 -2.14 -21.25 0.83
N VAL A 202 -1.82 -22.18 -0.07
CA VAL A 202 -2.34 -23.56 -0.05
C VAL A 202 -1.90 -24.35 1.20
N CYS A 203 -0.88 -23.85 1.90
CA CYS A 203 -0.38 -24.40 3.16
C CYS A 203 -1.07 -23.79 4.40
N ASP A 204 -2.05 -22.88 4.27
CA ASP A 204 -2.74 -22.27 5.40
C ASP A 204 -3.74 -23.23 6.07
N ASP A 205 -3.34 -23.73 7.24
CA ASP A 205 -4.06 -24.69 8.08
C ASP A 205 -5.21 -24.09 8.91
N ARG A 206 -5.53 -22.80 8.73
CA ARG A 206 -6.57 -22.12 9.50
C ARG A 206 -7.96 -22.34 8.89
N PRO A 207 -8.98 -22.73 9.69
CA PRO A 207 -10.38 -22.74 9.23
C PRO A 207 -10.81 -21.38 8.69
N HIS A 208 -11.62 -21.39 7.63
CA HIS A 208 -12.22 -20.20 7.00
C HIS A 208 -11.20 -19.15 6.52
N ARG A 209 -10.04 -19.62 6.02
CA ARG A 209 -8.98 -18.76 5.46
C ARG A 209 -8.70 -18.97 3.97
N GLY A 210 -9.34 -19.94 3.32
CA GLY A 210 -9.20 -20.20 1.88
C GLY A 210 -8.10 -21.18 1.51
N GLY A 211 -7.20 -21.57 2.44
CA GLY A 211 -6.10 -22.50 2.15
C GLY A 211 -6.56 -23.94 1.89
N ALA A 212 -7.47 -24.44 2.73
CA ALA A 212 -8.06 -25.78 2.56
C ALA A 212 -9.03 -25.82 1.36
N GLU A 213 -9.73 -24.71 1.12
CA GLU A 213 -10.63 -24.52 0.00
C GLU A 213 -9.84 -24.52 -1.33
N LEU A 214 -8.74 -23.75 -1.43
CA LEU A 214 -7.79 -23.78 -2.55
C LEU A 214 -7.17 -25.18 -2.75
N ALA A 215 -6.79 -25.85 -1.67
CA ALA A 215 -6.23 -27.20 -1.70
C ALA A 215 -7.20 -28.25 -2.30
N ALA A 216 -8.51 -27.99 -2.27
CA ALA A 216 -9.55 -28.81 -2.90
C ALA A 216 -9.89 -28.37 -4.34
N LEU A 217 -9.44 -27.19 -4.79
CA LEU A 217 -9.52 -26.74 -6.18
C LEU A 217 -8.38 -27.30 -7.05
N LEU A 218 -7.21 -27.60 -6.46
CA LEU A 218 -6.03 -28.08 -7.22
C LEU A 218 -6.30 -29.22 -8.22
N PRO A 219 -7.08 -30.29 -7.93
CA PRO A 219 -7.34 -31.37 -8.89
C PRO A 219 -8.17 -30.98 -10.12
N GLN A 220 -8.61 -29.71 -10.20
CA GLN A 220 -9.42 -29.16 -11.29
C GLN A 220 -8.60 -28.25 -12.21
N ILE A 221 -7.38 -27.90 -11.80
CA ILE A 221 -6.41 -27.19 -12.63
C ILE A 221 -5.82 -28.21 -13.61
N PRO A 222 -5.85 -27.98 -14.94
CA PRO A 222 -5.17 -28.82 -15.90
C PRO A 222 -3.68 -28.92 -15.55
N TYR A 223 -3.15 -30.14 -15.56
CA TYR A 223 -1.82 -30.42 -14.99
C TYR A 223 -0.69 -29.73 -15.78
N ASP A 224 -0.90 -29.53 -17.08
CA ASP A 224 -0.09 -28.75 -18.01
C ASP A 224 -0.20 -27.22 -17.84
N ARG A 225 -1.10 -26.74 -16.96
CA ARG A 225 -1.31 -25.32 -16.65
C ARG A 225 -0.98 -24.90 -15.23
N LEU A 226 -0.56 -25.83 -14.39
CA LEU A 226 -0.20 -25.59 -12.99
C LEU A 226 1.27 -25.16 -12.87
N MET A 227 1.54 -24.15 -12.05
CA MET A 227 2.87 -23.72 -11.61
C MET A 227 2.88 -23.40 -10.11
N ILE A 228 4.07 -23.27 -9.53
CA ILE A 228 4.27 -22.96 -8.10
C ILE A 228 5.25 -21.80 -7.91
N GLU A 229 5.10 -21.11 -6.80
CA GLU A 229 5.80 -19.88 -6.47
C GLU A 229 5.85 -19.67 -4.95
N THR A 230 6.75 -18.81 -4.46
CA THR A 230 6.76 -18.45 -3.03
C THR A 230 6.01 -17.17 -2.71
N ASP A 231 5.94 -16.20 -3.64
CA ASP A 231 5.58 -14.80 -3.35
C ASP A 231 6.42 -14.21 -2.19
N ALA A 232 7.64 -14.71 -1.99
CA ALA A 232 8.52 -14.24 -0.93
C ALA A 232 8.85 -12.74 -1.14
N PRO A 233 8.81 -11.89 -0.09
CA PRO A 233 8.88 -12.22 1.34
C PRO A 233 7.55 -12.61 2.01
N TYR A 234 6.43 -12.64 1.27
CA TYR A 234 5.09 -12.92 1.80
C TYR A 234 4.75 -14.42 1.83
N LEU A 235 3.60 -14.78 2.42
CA LEU A 235 2.96 -16.10 2.31
C LEU A 235 3.72 -17.33 2.85
N THR A 236 4.57 -17.16 3.86
CA THR A 236 5.35 -18.23 4.51
C THR A 236 4.53 -19.50 4.81
N PRO A 237 4.89 -20.68 4.26
CA PRO A 237 4.13 -21.92 4.41
C PRO A 237 3.81 -22.30 5.85
N ARG A 238 2.52 -22.40 6.19
CA ARG A 238 2.07 -22.71 7.56
C ARG A 238 2.11 -24.20 7.91
N THR A 239 2.39 -25.05 6.94
CA THR A 239 2.78 -26.47 7.10
C THR A 239 4.06 -26.64 7.90
N ILE A 240 4.94 -25.63 7.97
CA ILE A 240 6.14 -25.65 8.82
C ILE A 240 5.72 -25.69 10.31
N LYS A 241 5.97 -26.83 10.97
CA LYS A 241 5.67 -27.10 12.39
C LYS A 241 6.94 -27.52 13.16
N PRO A 242 7.07 -27.18 14.46
CA PRO A 242 6.18 -26.33 15.26
C PRO A 242 6.21 -24.86 14.83
N SER A 243 5.19 -24.08 15.15
CA SER A 243 5.09 -22.67 14.74
C SER A 243 6.27 -21.79 15.16
N ARG A 244 7.03 -22.18 16.20
CA ARG A 244 8.25 -21.51 16.68
C ARG A 244 9.47 -21.59 15.74
N ILE A 245 9.46 -22.48 14.75
CA ILE A 245 10.55 -22.57 13.75
C ILE A 245 10.18 -21.95 12.40
N ARG A 246 8.90 -21.66 12.14
CA ARG A 246 8.50 -20.99 10.90
C ARG A 246 9.01 -19.55 10.93
N PRO A 247 9.73 -19.08 9.90
CA PRO A 247 10.29 -17.73 9.88
C PRO A 247 9.20 -16.66 9.74
N SER A 248 9.56 -15.41 10.05
CA SER A 248 8.71 -14.23 9.89
C SER A 248 8.65 -13.75 8.43
N ARG A 249 9.78 -13.81 7.72
CA ARG A 249 9.93 -13.55 6.28
C ARG A 249 9.88 -14.88 5.53
N ASN A 250 9.21 -14.94 4.37
CA ASN A 250 9.30 -16.09 3.48
C ASN A 250 10.55 -16.02 2.60
N GLU A 251 10.99 -17.13 2.05
CA GLU A 251 12.16 -17.22 1.17
C GLU A 251 11.95 -18.28 0.08
N PRO A 252 12.57 -18.14 -1.11
CA PRO A 252 12.49 -19.13 -2.19
C PRO A 252 12.91 -20.54 -1.75
N ALA A 253 13.80 -20.67 -0.76
CA ALA A 253 14.18 -21.93 -0.13
C ALA A 253 13.02 -22.73 0.53
N LEU A 254 11.84 -22.12 0.67
CA LEU A 254 10.64 -22.75 1.21
C LEU A 254 9.63 -23.22 0.14
N LEU A 255 9.92 -23.01 -1.15
CA LEU A 255 9.12 -23.53 -2.27
C LEU A 255 8.85 -25.05 -2.19
N PRO A 256 9.78 -25.91 -1.72
CA PRO A 256 9.49 -27.35 -1.54
C PRO A 256 8.35 -27.67 -0.57
N HIS A 257 8.02 -26.79 0.39
CA HIS A 257 6.82 -26.96 1.24
C HIS A 257 5.52 -26.72 0.48
N VAL A 258 5.55 -25.81 -0.51
CA VAL A 258 4.43 -25.56 -1.44
C VAL A 258 4.26 -26.78 -2.34
N LEU A 259 5.35 -27.23 -2.99
CA LEU A 259 5.39 -28.46 -3.79
C LEU A 259 4.80 -29.67 -3.03
N HIS A 260 5.22 -29.89 -1.79
CA HIS A 260 4.74 -31.00 -0.97
C HIS A 260 3.22 -30.95 -0.76
N GLN A 261 2.68 -29.77 -0.43
CA GLN A 261 1.25 -29.62 -0.20
C GLN A 261 0.43 -29.70 -1.50
N VAL A 262 0.95 -29.19 -2.62
CA VAL A 262 0.34 -29.33 -3.95
C VAL A 262 0.29 -30.80 -4.37
N ALA A 263 1.42 -31.52 -4.29
CA ALA A 263 1.50 -32.93 -4.65
C ALA A 263 0.58 -33.80 -3.79
N LYS A 264 0.51 -33.53 -2.48
CA LYS A 264 -0.42 -34.16 -1.54
C LYS A 264 -1.89 -33.92 -1.92
N SER A 265 -2.25 -32.71 -2.33
CA SER A 265 -3.61 -32.36 -2.78
C SER A 265 -3.97 -33.01 -4.13
N LEU A 266 -3.01 -33.20 -5.02
CA LEU A 266 -3.19 -33.89 -6.30
C LEU A 266 -3.15 -35.43 -6.19
N GLY A 267 -2.72 -35.98 -5.04
CA GLY A 267 -2.50 -37.41 -4.87
C GLY A 267 -1.31 -37.96 -5.69
N LYS A 268 -0.34 -37.11 -6.03
CA LYS A 268 0.79 -37.42 -6.93
C LYS A 268 2.14 -37.44 -6.20
N PRO A 269 3.18 -38.11 -6.74
CA PRO A 269 4.55 -37.96 -6.26
C PRO A 269 5.03 -36.51 -6.36
N MET A 270 5.86 -36.08 -5.42
CA MET A 270 6.45 -34.72 -5.47
C MET A 270 7.34 -34.53 -6.70
N GLU A 271 8.04 -35.59 -7.12
CA GLU A 271 8.92 -35.58 -8.27
C GLU A 271 8.15 -35.34 -9.57
N GLU A 272 7.00 -35.99 -9.75
CA GLU A 272 6.12 -35.82 -10.93
C GLU A 272 5.60 -34.36 -11.03
N VAL A 273 5.18 -33.80 -9.89
CA VAL A 273 4.66 -32.42 -9.81
C VAL A 273 5.78 -31.38 -9.99
N ALA A 274 6.98 -31.65 -9.49
CA ALA A 274 8.14 -30.79 -9.70
C ALA A 274 8.56 -30.75 -11.19
N GLU A 275 8.62 -31.93 -11.83
CA GLU A 275 8.91 -32.05 -13.27
C GLU A 275 7.86 -31.32 -14.10
N GLN A 276 6.57 -31.55 -13.83
CA GLN A 276 5.50 -30.91 -14.60
C GLN A 276 5.46 -29.39 -14.40
N THR A 277 5.48 -28.88 -13.16
CA THR A 277 5.43 -27.42 -12.92
C THR A 277 6.65 -26.70 -13.49
N THR A 278 7.84 -27.32 -13.44
CA THR A 278 9.06 -26.82 -14.08
C THR A 278 8.98 -26.85 -15.60
N ARG A 279 8.45 -27.92 -16.20
CA ARG A 279 8.20 -28.03 -17.66
C ARG A 279 7.20 -26.96 -18.13
N THR A 280 6.12 -26.76 -17.36
CA THR A 280 5.14 -25.68 -17.59
C THR A 280 5.82 -24.32 -17.56
N ALA A 281 6.57 -23.99 -16.50
CA ALA A 281 7.25 -22.70 -16.37
C ALA A 281 8.27 -22.45 -17.49
N ASN A 282 9.10 -23.44 -17.83
CA ASN A 282 10.07 -23.35 -18.93
C ASN A 282 9.38 -23.04 -20.27
N SER A 283 8.25 -23.68 -20.56
CA SER A 283 7.48 -23.46 -21.79
C SER A 283 6.62 -22.19 -21.80
N VAL A 284 6.23 -21.66 -20.64
CA VAL A 284 5.37 -20.46 -20.50
C VAL A 284 6.19 -19.17 -20.56
N PHE A 285 7.42 -19.21 -20.07
CA PHE A 285 8.31 -18.03 -19.96
C PHE A 285 9.54 -18.10 -20.89
N ASP A 286 9.68 -19.18 -21.68
CA ASP A 286 10.80 -19.44 -22.61
C ASP A 286 12.17 -19.36 -21.91
N LEU A 287 12.31 -20.12 -20.82
CA LEU A 287 13.46 -20.03 -19.91
C LEU A 287 14.73 -20.75 -20.44
N HIS A 288 14.61 -21.59 -21.46
CA HIS A 288 15.70 -22.40 -22.04
C HIS A 288 16.44 -23.30 -21.02
N LEU A 289 15.73 -23.85 -20.03
CA LEU A 289 16.29 -24.68 -18.93
C LEU A 289 16.55 -26.14 -19.35
N ASP A 290 16.95 -26.38 -20.60
CA ASP A 290 16.92 -27.69 -21.25
C ASP A 290 17.87 -28.73 -20.63
N GLY A 291 18.90 -28.27 -19.89
CA GLY A 291 19.81 -29.12 -19.11
C GLY A 291 19.31 -29.51 -17.71
N LEU A 292 18.17 -28.97 -17.26
CA LEU A 292 17.61 -29.19 -15.91
C LEU A 292 16.35 -30.07 -15.89
N ILE A 293 15.73 -30.31 -17.06
CA ILE A 293 14.50 -31.10 -17.19
C ILE A 293 14.85 -32.50 -17.72
N SER A 294 15.00 -33.46 -16.82
CA SER A 294 15.33 -34.85 -17.17
C SER A 294 14.10 -35.65 -17.63
N GLY A 295 13.71 -35.56 -18.90
CA GLY A 295 12.76 -36.52 -19.48
C GLY A 295 11.96 -36.04 -20.68
N ASP A 296 12.07 -36.82 -21.77
CA ASP A 296 11.23 -36.87 -22.98
C ASP A 296 11.01 -35.56 -23.79
N SER A 297 11.20 -35.67 -25.11
CA SER A 297 11.16 -34.56 -26.08
C SER A 297 9.96 -34.62 -27.03
N SER A 298 8.95 -35.45 -26.72
CA SER A 298 7.84 -35.78 -27.62
C SER A 298 6.62 -34.85 -27.58
N TRP A 299 6.52 -33.88 -26.65
CA TRP A 299 5.40 -32.95 -26.59
C TRP A 299 5.59 -31.74 -27.52
N LYS A 300 4.57 -31.44 -28.33
CA LYS A 300 4.44 -30.18 -29.07
C LYS A 300 3.26 -29.38 -28.51
N PRO A 301 3.39 -28.06 -28.31
CA PRO A 301 2.30 -27.25 -27.80
C PRO A 301 1.11 -27.28 -28.75
N HIS A 302 -0.10 -27.35 -28.18
CA HIS A 302 -1.34 -27.19 -28.94
C HIS A 302 -1.43 -25.76 -29.47
N ALA A 303 -1.13 -25.59 -30.75
CA ALA A 303 -1.20 -24.29 -31.40
C ALA A 303 -2.64 -23.79 -31.46
N ALA A 304 -2.94 -22.74 -30.69
CA ALA A 304 -4.13 -21.92 -30.96
C ALA A 304 -4.07 -21.41 -32.41
N HIS A 305 -5.20 -21.41 -33.12
CA HIS A 305 -5.26 -21.15 -34.56
C HIS A 305 -4.95 -19.68 -34.93
N ILE A 306 -3.66 -19.31 -34.94
CA ILE A 306 -3.19 -18.05 -35.51
C ILE A 306 -3.12 -18.19 -37.03
N VAL A 307 -4.16 -17.71 -37.71
CA VAL A 307 -4.22 -17.66 -39.19
C VAL A 307 -3.17 -16.66 -39.70
N THR A 308 -2.00 -17.19 -40.08
CA THR A 308 -0.95 -16.44 -40.78
C THR A 308 -0.97 -16.78 -42.27
N GLY A 309 -1.08 -15.75 -43.11
CA GLY A 309 -1.29 -15.92 -44.54
C GLY A 309 -0.02 -16.33 -45.31
N ARG A 310 -0.15 -17.38 -46.13
CA ARG A 310 0.70 -17.71 -47.29
C ARG A 310 2.23 -17.76 -47.07
N ARG A 311 2.73 -18.99 -46.90
CA ARG A 311 3.72 -19.52 -47.87
C ARG A 311 3.21 -20.82 -48.47
N VAL A 312 3.58 -21.08 -49.72
CA VAL A 312 3.08 -22.21 -50.52
C VAL A 312 3.78 -23.49 -50.09
N ALA A 313 3.02 -24.56 -49.91
CA ALA A 313 3.55 -25.88 -49.58
C ALA A 313 4.04 -26.62 -50.83
N CYS A 314 5.12 -27.37 -50.69
CA CYS A 314 5.42 -28.53 -51.53
C CYS A 314 5.57 -29.73 -50.58
N PHE A 315 4.50 -30.50 -50.43
CA PHE A 315 4.57 -31.81 -49.77
C PHE A 315 5.11 -32.84 -50.76
N LEU A 316 6.12 -33.60 -50.34
CA LEU A 316 6.32 -34.96 -50.84
C LEU A 316 6.31 -35.89 -49.62
N SER A 317 5.45 -36.89 -49.66
CA SER A 317 5.22 -37.86 -48.59
C SER A 317 6.17 -39.05 -48.72
N GLY A 318 6.79 -39.47 -47.62
CA GLY A 318 7.56 -40.70 -47.51
C GLY A 318 7.50 -41.26 -46.10
N THR A 319 7.41 -42.58 -45.98
CA THR A 319 7.42 -43.31 -44.70
C THR A 319 8.83 -43.43 -44.12
N PRO A 320 8.98 -43.64 -42.79
CA PRO A 320 10.28 -43.90 -42.19
C PRO A 320 10.77 -45.31 -42.52
N ASP A 321 12.07 -45.47 -42.80
CA ASP A 321 12.86 -46.66 -42.46
C ASP A 321 14.36 -46.45 -42.76
N THR A 322 15.19 -47.37 -42.25
CA THR A 322 16.65 -47.54 -42.46
C THR A 322 17.64 -46.57 -41.79
N GLU A 323 18.78 -47.15 -41.42
CA GLU A 323 19.92 -46.58 -40.70
C GLU A 323 20.94 -45.94 -41.68
N LEU A 324 21.82 -45.03 -41.20
CA LEU A 324 23.29 -45.22 -41.16
C LEU A 324 24.10 -43.92 -40.93
N GLU A 325 25.12 -44.07 -40.06
CA GLU A 325 26.47 -43.47 -40.01
C GLU A 325 26.80 -41.98 -40.30
N LEU A 326 27.91 -41.58 -39.66
CA LEU A 326 28.69 -40.36 -39.91
C LEU A 326 29.38 -40.39 -41.28
N ILE A 327 29.78 -39.22 -41.80
CA ILE A 327 31.19 -38.99 -42.20
C ILE A 327 31.52 -37.48 -42.29
N LEU A 328 32.80 -37.14 -42.11
CA LEU A 328 33.31 -35.77 -41.92
C LEU A 328 33.95 -35.14 -43.17
N GLY A 329 33.89 -33.80 -43.23
CA GLY A 329 34.73 -32.94 -44.09
C GLY A 329 34.09 -32.57 -45.44
N LYS A 330 34.50 -31.48 -46.12
CA LYS A 330 35.58 -30.48 -45.96
C LYS A 330 35.03 -29.10 -46.46
N LEU A 331 35.66 -27.92 -46.39
CA LEU A 331 37.07 -27.47 -46.23
C LEU A 331 37.08 -25.96 -45.76
N CYS A 332 38.22 -25.45 -45.25
CA CYS A 332 38.86 -24.10 -45.41
C CYS A 332 38.07 -22.83 -45.86
N LEU A 333 38.41 -21.56 -45.52
CA LEU A 333 39.50 -20.84 -44.81
C LEU A 333 38.94 -19.45 -44.37
N VAL A 334 39.03 -18.96 -43.12
CA VAL A 334 40.12 -18.15 -42.47
C VAL A 334 40.18 -16.62 -42.81
N LYS A 335 40.15 -15.78 -41.74
CA LYS A 335 40.47 -14.32 -41.62
C LYS A 335 39.52 -13.33 -42.36
N GLN A 336 38.82 -12.34 -41.77
CA GLN A 336 39.05 -11.36 -40.66
C GLN A 336 40.23 -10.38 -40.90
N PRO A 337 40.21 -9.08 -40.47
CA PRO A 337 39.10 -8.31 -39.84
C PRO A 337 39.05 -6.76 -40.09
N TYR A 338 38.25 -6.05 -39.27
CA TYR A 338 38.38 -4.65 -38.75
C TYR A 338 37.98 -3.38 -39.57
N GLU A 339 36.92 -2.72 -39.08
CA GLU A 339 36.68 -1.26 -38.84
C GLU A 339 36.68 -0.13 -39.91
N ALA A 340 35.98 0.95 -39.50
CA ALA A 340 36.25 2.40 -39.71
C ALA A 340 35.34 3.25 -40.65
N THR A 341 34.47 4.04 -39.99
CA THR A 341 34.09 5.46 -40.26
C THR A 341 33.68 5.99 -41.64
N THR A 342 32.42 6.47 -41.69
CA THR A 342 32.02 7.88 -41.95
C THR A 342 32.65 8.68 -43.11
N THR A 343 31.83 9.05 -44.10
CA THR A 343 31.85 10.41 -44.70
C THR A 343 30.46 10.79 -45.26
N MET A 344 30.11 12.07 -45.26
CA MET A 344 28.93 12.63 -45.95
C MET A 344 29.27 12.99 -47.41
N LEU A 345 28.27 13.06 -48.30
CA LEU A 345 28.00 14.22 -49.19
C LEU A 345 26.76 14.00 -50.10
N ALA A 346 26.21 15.12 -50.60
CA ALA A 346 25.16 15.25 -51.62
C ALA A 346 25.56 16.47 -52.52
N PRO A 347 24.75 17.04 -53.45
CA PRO A 347 23.45 16.65 -54.04
C PRO A 347 23.40 16.78 -55.60
N GLY A 348 22.21 16.64 -56.22
CA GLY A 348 21.89 17.01 -57.63
C GLY A 348 20.58 16.34 -58.10
N MET A 349 19.51 17.05 -58.49
CA MET A 349 19.24 17.75 -59.78
C MET A 349 19.20 16.82 -61.01
N GLN A 350 18.22 16.85 -61.93
CA GLN A 350 16.97 17.63 -62.06
C GLN A 350 16.00 16.92 -63.07
N ASP A 351 14.68 16.90 -62.79
CA ASP A 351 13.55 17.45 -63.60
C ASP A 351 13.40 17.13 -65.13
N PRO A 352 12.30 17.48 -65.86
CA PRO A 352 10.85 17.56 -65.54
C PRO A 352 9.93 16.72 -66.46
N THR A 353 8.75 16.27 -65.98
CA THR A 353 7.54 16.14 -66.86
C THR A 353 6.21 16.49 -66.15
N LEU A 354 5.66 17.62 -66.60
CA LEU A 354 4.27 18.12 -66.60
C LEU A 354 3.18 17.04 -66.86
N ARG A 355 1.87 17.17 -66.50
CA ARG A 355 1.11 18.07 -65.59
C ARG A 355 -0.33 17.51 -65.35
N THR A 356 -0.93 17.94 -64.24
CA THR A 356 -2.38 18.08 -63.91
C THR A 356 -3.48 17.85 -64.97
N VAL A 357 -4.52 17.05 -64.62
CA VAL A 357 -5.98 17.29 -64.83
C VAL A 357 -6.74 16.70 -63.60
N ALA A 358 -8.01 17.06 -63.35
CA ALA A 358 -8.74 16.77 -62.10
C ALA A 358 -10.14 16.14 -62.26
N LYS A 359 -10.60 15.44 -61.20
CA LYS A 359 -11.99 15.00 -60.88
C LYS A 359 -12.66 14.00 -61.85
N PRO A 360 -13.84 13.41 -61.53
CA PRO A 360 -14.47 13.13 -60.22
C PRO A 360 -14.77 11.62 -60.02
N PHE A 361 -15.52 11.23 -58.97
CA PHE A 361 -16.28 9.97 -58.94
C PHE A 361 -17.59 10.11 -58.15
N HIS A 362 -18.73 9.73 -58.76
CA HIS A 362 -20.07 9.65 -58.13
C HIS A 362 -21.09 9.03 -59.11
N LEU A 363 -22.06 8.24 -58.58
CA LEU A 363 -23.45 8.06 -59.12
C LEU A 363 -23.61 7.31 -60.49
N ILE A 364 -24.59 6.42 -60.78
CA ILE A 364 -25.64 5.63 -60.06
C ILE A 364 -25.99 4.40 -60.94
N SER A 365 -26.54 3.31 -60.38
CA SER A 365 -27.68 2.56 -61.00
C SER A 365 -28.28 1.48 -60.08
N GLU A 366 -29.61 1.46 -59.89
CA GLU A 366 -30.39 0.30 -59.39
C GLU A 366 -30.83 -0.64 -60.55
N PRO A 367 -31.50 -1.78 -60.28
CA PRO A 367 -32.98 -1.76 -60.40
C PRO A 367 -33.80 -2.67 -59.44
N ARG A 368 -35.11 -2.35 -59.40
CA ARG A 368 -36.30 -3.14 -59.00
C ARG A 368 -36.29 -4.65 -59.37
N ALA A 369 -37.01 -5.58 -58.72
CA ALA A 369 -37.85 -5.61 -57.49
C ALA A 369 -38.10 -7.11 -57.05
N GLU A 370 -39.22 -7.70 -56.56
CA GLU A 370 -40.66 -7.36 -56.41
C GLU A 370 -41.37 -8.23 -55.30
N THR A 371 -42.54 -8.84 -55.54
CA THR A 371 -43.54 -9.45 -54.58
C THR A 371 -43.69 -11.01 -54.70
N PRO A 372 -44.42 -11.80 -53.84
CA PRO A 372 -45.79 -11.50 -53.33
C PRO A 372 -46.41 -12.13 -52.02
N LEU A 373 -47.55 -11.50 -51.64
CA LEU A 373 -48.82 -12.04 -51.06
C LEU A 373 -48.98 -12.58 -49.61
N HIS A 374 -49.77 -11.81 -48.81
CA HIS A 374 -50.88 -12.19 -47.87
C HIS A 374 -50.62 -13.19 -46.69
N ASP A 375 -51.30 -13.10 -45.52
CA ASP A 375 -52.77 -12.94 -45.35
C ASP A 375 -53.27 -12.48 -43.93
N THR A 376 -54.55 -12.07 -43.85
CA THR A 376 -55.54 -12.10 -42.72
C THR A 376 -55.09 -11.76 -41.25
N LEU A 377 -55.45 -10.62 -40.62
CA LEU A 377 -56.74 -10.12 -40.03
C LEU A 377 -57.41 -10.95 -38.90
N GLN A 378 -57.55 -10.40 -37.67
CA GLN A 378 -58.84 -10.16 -36.95
C GLN A 378 -58.72 -9.70 -35.45
N THR A 379 -59.57 -8.73 -35.05
CA THR A 379 -60.30 -8.43 -33.76
C THR A 379 -59.78 -8.90 -32.36
N THR A 380 -60.06 -8.30 -31.18
CA THR A 380 -61.07 -7.35 -30.60
C THR A 380 -60.59 -6.91 -29.16
N GLN A 381 -61.06 -5.88 -28.41
CA GLN A 381 -61.88 -4.67 -28.65
C GLN A 381 -61.67 -3.59 -27.52
N ARG A 382 -61.83 -2.30 -27.89
CA ARG A 382 -62.23 -1.05 -27.17
C ARG A 382 -62.50 -0.97 -25.64
N LEU A 383 -62.02 0.14 -25.03
CA LEU A 383 -62.67 1.17 -24.14
C LEU A 383 -61.57 1.86 -23.29
N ALA A 384 -61.51 3.17 -22.98
CA ALA A 384 -62.12 4.44 -23.42
C ALA A 384 -61.07 5.58 -23.13
N ALA A 385 -60.91 6.67 -23.91
CA ALA A 385 -61.68 7.94 -23.89
C ALA A 385 -62.03 8.49 -22.48
N SER A 386 -61.84 9.78 -22.12
CA SER A 386 -61.31 10.96 -22.85
C SER A 386 -61.19 12.21 -21.94
N ALA A 387 -60.52 13.28 -22.41
CA ALA A 387 -60.47 14.65 -21.86
C ALA A 387 -59.65 14.83 -20.55
N PHE A 388 -59.21 16.04 -20.13
CA PHE A 388 -59.52 17.41 -20.58
C PHE A 388 -58.24 18.27 -20.69
N ALA A 389 -58.30 19.39 -21.43
CA ALA A 389 -57.21 20.38 -21.48
C ALA A 389 -57.76 21.81 -21.32
N ALA A 390 -57.36 22.52 -20.26
CA ALA A 390 -57.45 23.97 -20.14
C ALA A 390 -56.63 24.53 -18.95
N CYS A 391 -56.07 25.73 -19.15
CA CYS A 391 -55.49 26.70 -18.22
C CYS A 391 -53.94 26.83 -18.19
N GLN A 392 -53.48 28.03 -18.58
CA GLN A 392 -52.14 28.55 -18.36
C GLN A 392 -52.14 29.56 -17.19
N LEU A 393 -50.95 30.02 -16.81
CA LEU A 393 -50.65 31.18 -15.94
C LEU A 393 -50.92 31.03 -14.43
N ALA A 394 -49.90 30.53 -13.71
CA ALA A 394 -49.48 31.11 -12.42
C ALA A 394 -47.98 30.83 -12.16
N ALA A 395 -47.32 31.71 -11.41
CA ALA A 395 -45.87 31.87 -11.29
C ALA A 395 -45.06 30.71 -10.67
N ALA A 396 -43.89 30.46 -11.28
CA ALA A 396 -42.56 30.19 -10.71
C ALA A 396 -42.39 29.48 -9.34
N GLY A 397 -41.62 28.37 -9.34
CA GLY A 397 -40.90 27.89 -8.16
C GLY A 397 -40.34 26.47 -8.28
N TRP A 398 -39.09 26.28 -7.82
CA TRP A 398 -38.45 25.01 -7.44
C TRP A 398 -38.33 23.88 -8.49
N LEU A 399 -37.10 23.61 -8.96
CA LEU A 399 -36.75 22.31 -9.55
C LEU A 399 -36.57 21.25 -8.45
N GLY A 400 -37.34 20.16 -8.53
CA GLY A 400 -37.17 18.99 -7.66
C GLY A 400 -36.07 18.05 -8.16
N ILE A 401 -35.31 17.46 -7.23
CA ILE A 401 -34.30 16.44 -7.53
C ILE A 401 -34.99 15.10 -7.84
N ALA A 402 -34.57 14.43 -8.91
CA ALA A 402 -35.08 13.10 -9.26
C ALA A 402 -34.52 12.04 -8.30
N ALA A 403 -35.43 11.26 -7.69
CA ALA A 403 -35.08 10.14 -6.82
C ALA A 403 -35.10 8.81 -7.59
N ALA A 404 -34.10 7.96 -7.35
CA ALA A 404 -34.08 6.55 -7.74
C ALA A 404 -33.84 5.70 -6.47
N PRO A 405 -34.38 4.47 -6.38
CA PRO A 405 -34.57 3.79 -5.10
C PRO A 405 -33.31 3.11 -4.54
N LEU A 406 -33.17 3.11 -3.21
CA LEU A 406 -32.19 2.29 -2.51
C LEU A 406 -32.57 0.80 -2.60
N SER A 407 -31.68 -0.03 -3.15
CA SER A 407 -31.66 -1.46 -2.84
C SER A 407 -30.71 -1.71 -1.67
N LEU A 408 -31.26 -1.89 -0.47
CA LEU A 408 -30.50 -2.15 0.76
C LEU A 408 -29.98 -3.59 0.80
N ALA A 409 -28.67 -3.77 0.66
CA ALA A 409 -28.00 -5.01 1.08
C ALA A 409 -27.78 -5.01 2.61
N PRO A 410 -27.91 -6.17 3.31
CA PRO A 410 -27.88 -6.22 4.77
C PRO A 410 -26.45 -6.08 5.36
N PRO A 411 -26.21 -5.14 6.32
CA PRO A 411 -24.87 -4.89 6.86
C PRO A 411 -24.56 -5.70 8.13
N ALA A 412 -23.90 -6.86 8.03
CA ALA A 412 -23.62 -7.69 9.21
C ALA A 412 -22.39 -8.65 9.16
N ALA A 413 -21.16 -8.20 8.82
CA ALA A 413 -19.92 -8.95 9.14
C ALA A 413 -18.59 -8.15 8.97
N ALA A 414 -18.29 -7.14 9.81
CA ALA A 414 -16.99 -6.43 9.75
C ALA A 414 -16.51 -5.84 11.09
N VAL A 415 -16.40 -6.68 12.13
CA VAL A 415 -15.88 -6.25 13.45
C VAL A 415 -14.35 -6.34 13.50
N LEU A 416 -13.69 -5.23 13.87
CA LEU A 416 -12.30 -5.13 14.32
C LEU A 416 -11.21 -5.78 13.43
N ASN A 417 -10.71 -5.05 12.43
CA ASN A 417 -9.29 -5.17 12.04
C ASN A 417 -8.71 -3.93 11.34
N SER A 418 -7.90 -3.17 12.08
CA SER A 418 -6.70 -2.55 11.52
C SER A 418 -5.53 -3.16 12.30
N PRO A 419 -4.69 -4.01 11.66
CA PRO A 419 -3.73 -4.85 12.36
C PRO A 419 -2.49 -4.09 12.81
N ASN A 420 -2.20 -2.90 12.26
CA ASN A 420 -1.01 -2.16 12.65
C ASN A 420 -1.20 -1.48 14.04
N ALA A 421 -0.39 -1.91 15.01
CA ALA A 421 -0.36 -1.40 16.37
C ALA A 421 0.60 -0.20 16.56
N GLN A 422 1.38 0.14 15.54
CA GLN A 422 2.34 1.23 15.55
C GLN A 422 1.67 2.60 15.46
N ILE A 423 0.55 2.71 14.72
CA ILE A 423 -0.23 3.96 14.62
C ILE A 423 -0.87 4.29 15.98
N PRO A 424 -0.58 5.47 16.59
CA PRO A 424 -1.30 5.98 17.75
C PRO A 424 -2.80 6.14 17.46
N ARG A 425 -3.68 5.86 18.44
CA ARG A 425 -5.15 5.98 18.28
C ARG A 425 -5.82 6.85 19.34
N SER A 426 -5.04 7.69 20.02
CA SER A 426 -5.51 8.67 20.99
C SER A 426 -4.48 9.78 21.12
N VAL A 427 -4.93 10.98 21.49
CA VAL A 427 -4.09 12.18 21.67
C VAL A 427 -2.93 11.91 22.64
N ASP A 428 -3.23 11.34 23.81
CA ASP A 428 -2.24 10.88 24.80
C ASP A 428 -1.15 9.95 24.19
N SER A 429 -1.53 9.10 23.24
CA SER A 429 -0.61 8.13 22.63
C SER A 429 0.22 8.73 21.49
N ALA A 430 -0.32 9.69 20.73
CA ALA A 430 0.43 10.39 19.69
C ALA A 430 1.43 11.35 20.33
N LEU A 431 0.96 12.22 21.21
CA LEU A 431 1.81 13.20 21.91
C LEU A 431 2.92 12.51 22.71
N ARG A 432 2.68 11.39 23.41
CA ARG A 432 3.78 10.68 24.09
C ARG A 432 4.79 10.08 23.12
N ARG A 433 4.34 9.41 22.04
CA ARG A 433 5.24 8.81 21.04
C ARG A 433 6.05 9.86 20.25
N ALA A 434 5.56 11.11 20.19
CA ALA A 434 6.25 12.25 19.60
C ALA A 434 7.34 12.89 20.50
N ILE A 435 7.46 12.50 21.78
CA ILE A 435 8.55 13.02 22.62
C ILE A 435 9.85 12.31 22.22
N PRO A 436 10.93 13.04 21.87
CA PRO A 436 12.20 12.43 21.50
C PRO A 436 12.82 11.64 22.66
N ALA A 437 13.45 10.51 22.35
CA ALA A 437 14.02 9.60 23.34
C ALA A 437 15.39 10.10 23.87
N PHE A 438 15.38 11.16 24.68
CA PHE A 438 16.60 11.68 25.33
C PHE A 438 17.18 10.75 26.40
N ASN A 439 16.34 9.96 27.08
CA ASN A 439 16.75 8.96 28.06
C ASN A 439 16.24 7.57 27.63
N ALA A 440 17.16 6.63 27.42
CA ALA A 440 16.82 5.30 26.93
C ALA A 440 16.09 4.47 28.00
N GLU A 441 16.50 4.58 29.26
CA GLU A 441 15.90 3.88 30.40
C GLU A 441 14.43 4.32 30.64
N VAL A 442 14.09 5.60 30.44
CA VAL A 442 12.70 6.09 30.45
C VAL A 442 11.93 5.62 29.21
N LYS A 443 12.57 5.50 28.03
CA LYS A 443 11.89 4.99 26.82
C LYS A 443 11.56 3.50 26.92
N ASP A 444 12.47 2.73 27.50
CA ASP A 444 12.29 1.31 27.81
C ASP A 444 11.16 1.11 28.84
N LEU A 445 11.01 2.05 29.79
CA LEU A 445 9.92 2.12 30.75
C LEU A 445 8.57 2.45 30.08
N GLN A 446 8.50 3.44 29.18
CA GLN A 446 7.31 3.68 28.33
C GLN A 446 6.92 2.38 27.60
N GLY A 447 7.89 1.71 26.97
CA GLY A 447 7.68 0.47 26.22
C GLY A 447 6.98 -0.60 27.03
N CYS A 448 7.42 -0.85 28.27
CA CYS A 448 6.80 -1.83 29.18
C CYS A 448 5.31 -1.55 29.44
N LEU A 449 4.94 -0.29 29.70
CA LEU A 449 3.54 0.08 29.95
C LEU A 449 2.70 0.04 28.67
N GLU A 450 3.24 0.46 27.52
CA GLU A 450 2.52 0.37 26.25
C GLU A 450 2.24 -1.08 25.85
N ASP A 451 3.19 -1.98 26.09
CA ASP A 451 3.04 -3.42 25.88
C ASP A 451 1.87 -4.01 26.67
N ILE A 452 1.67 -3.57 27.93
CA ILE A 452 0.48 -3.92 28.73
C ILE A 452 -0.80 -3.40 28.06
N THR A 453 -0.83 -2.12 27.63
CA THR A 453 -2.02 -1.57 26.95
C THR A 453 -2.32 -2.25 25.61
N PHE A 454 -1.31 -2.81 24.94
CA PHE A 454 -1.47 -3.63 23.75
C PHE A 454 -2.01 -5.03 24.09
N LYS A 455 -1.40 -5.71 25.08
CA LYS A 455 -1.81 -7.04 25.56
C LYS A 455 -3.24 -7.05 26.11
N LEU A 456 -3.71 -5.93 26.68
CA LEU A 456 -5.11 -5.73 27.07
C LEU A 456 -6.10 -5.71 25.88
N ARG A 457 -5.68 -5.43 24.64
CA ARG A 457 -6.57 -5.43 23.46
C ARG A 457 -6.90 -6.83 22.93
N ILE A 458 -6.16 -7.87 23.34
CA ILE A 458 -6.35 -9.25 22.88
C ILE A 458 -7.74 -9.77 23.34
N PRO A 459 -8.62 -10.24 22.44
CA PRO A 459 -10.02 -10.48 22.79
C PRO A 459 -10.30 -11.80 23.54
N GLN A 460 -9.57 -12.88 23.25
CA GLN A 460 -9.93 -14.22 23.74
C GLN A 460 -9.56 -14.47 25.21
N ARG A 461 -8.30 -14.21 25.60
CA ARG A 461 -7.80 -14.38 26.97
C ARG A 461 -6.66 -13.39 27.20
N LYS A 462 -6.76 -12.52 28.21
CA LYS A 462 -5.70 -11.56 28.54
C LYS A 462 -4.47 -12.30 29.08
N PRO A 463 -3.24 -12.01 28.63
CA PRO A 463 -2.03 -12.70 29.07
C PRO A 463 -1.51 -12.11 30.39
N TRP A 464 -2.26 -12.28 31.48
CA TRP A 464 -2.01 -11.65 32.79
C TRP A 464 -0.56 -11.83 33.28
N GLY A 465 0.00 -13.04 33.21
CA GLY A 465 1.39 -13.30 33.63
C GLY A 465 2.45 -12.62 32.76
N THR A 466 2.17 -12.36 31.48
CA THR A 466 3.06 -11.55 30.62
C THR A 466 2.99 -10.09 31.05
N MET A 467 1.78 -9.55 31.26
CA MET A 467 1.59 -8.17 31.74
C MET A 467 2.20 -7.94 33.13
N GLN A 468 2.19 -8.96 33.99
CA GLN A 468 2.89 -8.94 35.27
C GLN A 468 4.41 -8.86 35.10
N GLY A 469 4.98 -9.64 34.17
CA GLY A 469 6.40 -9.56 33.80
C GLY A 469 6.80 -8.20 33.22
N ASP A 470 5.92 -7.57 32.43
CA ASP A 470 6.13 -6.21 31.91
C ASP A 470 6.22 -5.18 33.06
N VAL A 471 5.34 -5.28 34.07
CA VAL A 471 5.42 -4.43 35.28
C VAL A 471 6.69 -4.72 36.08
N THR A 472 7.11 -5.97 36.21
CA THR A 472 8.39 -6.31 36.87
C THR A 472 9.59 -5.73 36.13
N LYS A 473 9.60 -5.72 34.79
CA LYS A 473 10.64 -5.02 34.00
C LYS A 473 10.59 -3.51 34.25
N ALA A 474 9.41 -2.90 34.28
CA ALA A 474 9.23 -1.48 34.58
C ALA A 474 9.75 -1.11 36.00
N GLN A 475 9.44 -1.91 37.01
CA GLN A 475 9.95 -1.75 38.38
C GLN A 475 11.48 -1.89 38.47
N LEU A 476 12.08 -2.78 37.68
CA LEU A 476 13.54 -2.96 37.59
C LEU A 476 14.27 -1.81 36.85
N LEU A 477 13.54 -0.97 36.10
CA LEU A 477 14.07 0.27 35.54
C LEU A 477 14.02 1.40 36.58
N LEU A 478 12.90 1.54 37.30
CA LEU A 478 12.73 2.54 38.37
C LEU A 478 13.69 2.35 39.54
N SER A 479 14.03 1.11 39.90
CA SER A 479 15.04 0.83 40.94
C SER A 479 16.46 1.33 40.59
N LYS A 480 16.69 1.74 39.34
CA LYS A 480 17.92 2.41 38.87
C LYS A 480 17.69 3.92 38.73
N ARG A 481 17.16 4.57 39.78
CA ARG A 481 16.71 5.97 39.76
C ARG A 481 17.73 6.95 39.17
N ASP A 482 19.01 6.79 39.47
CA ASP A 482 20.10 7.63 38.93
C ASP A 482 20.28 7.52 37.40
N GLN A 483 19.87 6.40 36.81
CA GLN A 483 19.86 6.18 35.36
C GLN A 483 18.59 6.77 34.74
N LEU A 484 17.43 6.57 35.40
CA LEU A 484 16.14 7.10 34.98
C LEU A 484 16.10 8.64 35.00
N LEU A 485 16.75 9.30 35.97
CA LEU A 485 16.81 10.75 36.10
C LEU A 485 18.00 11.39 35.36
N ARG A 486 18.83 10.60 34.65
CA ARG A 486 19.97 11.11 33.87
C ARG A 486 19.47 12.03 32.74
N GLY A 487 20.10 13.20 32.61
CA GLY A 487 19.76 14.21 31.59
C GLY A 487 18.68 15.22 32.01
N THR A 488 18.10 15.06 33.20
CA THR A 488 17.17 16.05 33.79
C THR A 488 17.87 17.40 34.02
N PRO A 489 17.29 18.54 33.60
CA PRO A 489 17.81 19.87 33.93
C PRO A 489 17.85 20.12 35.44
N VAL A 490 18.85 20.87 35.92
CA VAL A 490 19.13 21.06 37.36
C VAL A 490 17.94 21.67 38.10
N GLU A 491 17.29 22.64 37.46
CA GLU A 491 16.09 23.34 37.91
C GLU A 491 14.83 22.45 37.99
N SER A 492 14.88 21.24 37.44
CA SER A 492 13.74 20.30 37.37
C SER A 492 13.97 18.96 38.09
N VAL A 493 15.11 18.77 38.77
CA VAL A 493 15.48 17.50 39.42
C VAL A 493 14.45 17.05 40.47
N ASP A 494 13.99 17.96 41.33
CA ASP A 494 13.01 17.64 42.38
C ASP A 494 11.63 17.25 41.80
N TYR A 495 11.23 17.90 40.71
CA TYR A 495 9.98 17.59 40.01
C TYR A 495 10.06 16.25 39.27
N ALA A 496 11.17 15.98 38.58
CA ALA A 496 11.43 14.69 37.94
C ALA A 496 11.53 13.54 38.97
N GLY A 497 12.10 13.81 40.15
CA GLY A 497 12.09 12.90 41.29
C GLY A 497 10.66 12.59 41.75
N THR A 498 9.83 13.61 41.93
CA THR A 498 8.42 13.46 42.30
C THR A 498 7.65 12.62 41.27
N LEU A 499 7.86 12.87 39.97
CA LEU A 499 7.29 12.06 38.89
C LEU A 499 7.73 10.59 38.97
N ALA A 500 9.00 10.31 39.30
CA ALA A 500 9.47 8.93 39.46
C ALA A 500 8.78 8.21 40.64
N ASP A 501 8.50 8.91 41.75
CA ASP A 501 7.75 8.37 42.88
C ASP A 501 6.26 8.10 42.54
N ASP A 502 5.62 9.02 41.83
CA ASP A 502 4.25 8.85 41.32
C ASP A 502 4.15 7.68 40.32
N ILE A 503 5.12 7.52 39.42
CA ILE A 503 5.22 6.37 38.51
C ILE A 503 5.37 5.06 39.30
N GLU A 504 6.21 5.01 40.33
CA GLU A 504 6.42 3.82 41.15
C GLU A 504 5.16 3.44 41.95
N ALA A 505 4.48 4.42 42.53
CA ALA A 505 3.18 4.25 43.19
C ALA A 505 2.10 3.80 42.19
N GLY A 506 2.11 4.36 40.98
CA GLY A 506 1.26 3.98 39.87
C GLY A 506 1.48 2.53 39.43
N LEU A 507 2.73 2.05 39.33
CA LEU A 507 3.03 0.65 39.01
C LEU A 507 2.54 -0.33 40.08
N ARG A 508 2.65 0.00 41.38
CA ARG A 508 2.00 -0.80 42.44
C ARG A 508 0.48 -0.91 42.20
N SER A 509 -0.14 0.19 41.78
CA SER A 509 -1.57 0.21 41.43
C SER A 509 -1.89 -0.62 40.18
N VAL A 510 -1.04 -0.61 39.15
CA VAL A 510 -1.19 -1.47 37.95
C VAL A 510 -1.06 -2.95 38.33
N THR A 511 -0.06 -3.31 39.15
CA THR A 511 0.15 -4.68 39.68
C THR A 511 -1.14 -5.20 40.34
N ALA A 512 -1.69 -4.44 41.29
CA ALA A 512 -2.91 -4.80 42.00
C ALA A 512 -4.16 -4.94 41.11
N ALA A 513 -4.19 -4.32 39.92
CA ALA A 513 -5.27 -4.52 38.95
C ALA A 513 -5.04 -5.78 38.07
N ILE A 514 -3.78 -6.09 37.74
CA ILE A 514 -3.39 -7.32 37.04
C ILE A 514 -3.67 -8.56 37.90
N ASP A 515 -3.33 -8.51 39.19
CA ASP A 515 -3.60 -9.59 40.14
C ASP A 515 -5.10 -9.81 40.34
N ALA A 516 -5.87 -8.71 40.41
CA ALA A 516 -7.34 -8.74 40.42
C ALA A 516 -7.97 -9.15 39.07
N ARG A 517 -7.16 -9.26 38.00
CA ARG A 517 -7.57 -9.58 36.62
C ARG A 517 -8.64 -8.65 36.06
N ASP A 518 -8.57 -7.38 36.43
CA ASP A 518 -9.54 -6.35 36.07
C ASP A 518 -9.05 -5.54 34.86
N PRO A 519 -9.54 -5.79 33.64
CA PRO A 519 -8.97 -5.20 32.43
C PRO A 519 -9.17 -3.68 32.36
N ASP A 520 -10.27 -3.18 32.92
CA ASP A 520 -10.64 -1.77 32.86
C ASP A 520 -9.82 -0.97 33.88
N LYS A 521 -9.68 -1.47 35.11
CA LYS A 521 -8.77 -0.88 36.11
C LYS A 521 -7.31 -0.98 35.66
N THR A 522 -6.87 -2.09 35.05
CA THR A 522 -5.49 -2.17 34.51
C THR A 522 -5.29 -1.14 33.39
N SER A 523 -6.25 -1.02 32.46
CA SER A 523 -6.19 -0.03 31.38
C SER A 523 -6.13 1.40 31.91
N LEU A 524 -7.04 1.79 32.81
CA LEU A 524 -7.08 3.14 33.38
C LEU A 524 -5.81 3.49 34.17
N ARG A 525 -5.29 2.54 34.96
CA ARG A 525 -4.07 2.75 35.76
C ARG A 525 -2.82 2.80 34.88
N ALA A 526 -2.69 1.92 33.89
CA ALA A 526 -1.55 1.95 32.95
C ALA A 526 -1.53 3.24 32.11
N ASN A 527 -2.69 3.72 31.66
CA ASN A 527 -2.78 4.99 30.94
C ASN A 527 -2.47 6.21 31.83
N ARG A 528 -2.75 6.17 33.15
CA ARG A 528 -2.27 7.19 34.08
C ARG A 528 -0.74 7.20 34.14
N VAL A 529 -0.12 6.04 34.44
CA VAL A 529 1.35 5.93 34.53
C VAL A 529 2.04 6.36 33.23
N LEU A 530 1.43 6.12 32.07
CA LEU A 530 1.94 6.60 30.78
C LEU A 530 1.90 8.12 30.60
N ARG A 531 1.05 8.86 31.32
CA ARG A 531 1.11 10.35 31.35
C ARG A 531 2.18 10.85 32.32
N ASP A 532 2.35 10.17 33.43
CA ASP A 532 3.38 10.49 34.42
C ASP A 532 4.78 10.28 33.79
N ILE A 533 4.96 9.17 33.05
CA ILE A 533 6.15 8.91 32.19
C ILE A 533 6.30 9.99 31.11
N ALA A 534 5.24 10.34 30.36
CA ALA A 534 5.32 11.37 29.32
C ALA A 534 5.72 12.75 29.87
N SER A 535 5.35 13.04 31.12
CA SER A 535 5.75 14.28 31.81
C SER A 535 7.25 14.25 32.14
N LEU A 536 7.78 13.10 32.57
CA LEU A 536 9.22 12.91 32.82
C LEU A 536 10.04 13.01 31.52
N GLU A 537 9.57 12.40 30.43
CA GLU A 537 10.20 12.54 29.10
C GLU A 537 10.23 14.00 28.62
N LEU A 538 9.15 14.77 28.86
CA LEU A 538 9.09 16.20 28.50
C LEU A 538 10.06 17.06 29.32
N VAL A 539 10.26 16.75 30.61
CA VAL A 539 11.25 17.44 31.45
C VAL A 539 12.68 17.16 30.96
N GLN A 540 12.93 15.95 30.44
CA GLN A 540 14.23 15.54 29.89
C GLN A 540 14.44 15.96 28.42
N ALA A 541 13.47 16.63 27.81
CA ALA A 541 13.52 17.12 26.42
C ALA A 541 13.67 18.65 26.37
N PRO A 542 14.91 19.19 26.39
CA PRO A 542 15.13 20.64 26.40
C PRO A 542 14.79 21.34 25.06
N GLY A 543 14.70 20.59 23.95
CA GLY A 543 14.36 21.12 22.63
C GLY A 543 14.33 20.04 21.55
N ILE A 544 14.31 20.44 20.27
CA ILE A 544 14.41 19.52 19.14
C ILE A 544 15.80 18.86 19.08
N PRO A 545 15.92 17.55 18.74
CA PRO A 545 17.19 16.85 18.73
C PRO A 545 17.95 16.97 17.39
N TYR A 546 17.27 17.40 16.32
CA TYR A 546 17.78 17.50 14.94
C TYR A 546 18.01 18.97 14.52
N LEU A 547 18.64 19.16 13.35
CA LEU A 547 18.89 20.49 12.77
C LEU A 547 17.77 20.90 11.82
N ILE A 548 17.38 22.18 11.86
CA ILE A 548 16.47 22.77 10.87
C ILE A 548 17.24 23.03 9.56
N PRO A 549 16.71 22.68 8.37
CA PRO A 549 17.31 23.02 7.08
C PRO A 549 17.60 24.52 6.94
N LYS A 550 18.74 24.89 6.34
CA LYS A 550 19.19 26.30 6.24
C LYS A 550 18.17 27.22 5.56
N GLU A 551 17.45 26.70 4.57
CA GLU A 551 16.34 27.37 3.86
C GLU A 551 15.15 27.77 4.77
N TYR A 552 15.00 27.15 5.94
CA TYR A 552 13.97 27.49 6.93
C TYR A 552 14.54 28.11 8.21
N ALA A 553 15.86 28.30 8.31
CA ALA A 553 16.51 28.83 9.51
C ALA A 553 16.10 30.29 9.85
N SER A 554 15.53 31.03 8.90
CA SER A 554 14.99 32.38 9.05
C SER A 554 13.50 32.44 9.41
N ARG A 555 12.82 31.29 9.56
CA ARG A 555 11.41 31.19 9.94
C ARG A 555 11.24 30.96 11.45
N PRO A 556 10.11 31.39 12.06
CA PRO A 556 9.82 31.09 13.46
C PRO A 556 9.71 29.57 13.69
N ARG A 557 10.26 29.06 14.80
CA ARG A 557 10.23 27.64 15.16
C ARG A 557 9.87 27.41 16.62
N LEU A 558 9.18 26.31 16.91
CA LEU A 558 8.88 25.89 18.28
C LEU A 558 9.83 24.77 18.72
N ASN A 559 10.74 25.06 19.64
CA ASN A 559 11.70 24.09 20.19
C ASN A 559 11.10 23.31 21.37
N GLY A 560 9.99 22.61 21.14
CA GLY A 560 9.32 21.81 22.18
C GLY A 560 7.80 21.82 22.03
N ARG A 561 7.07 22.02 23.14
CA ARG A 561 5.61 22.13 23.14
C ARG A 561 5.12 23.49 23.60
N ALA A 562 3.93 23.83 23.13
CA ALA A 562 3.15 24.97 23.58
C ALA A 562 1.69 24.55 23.82
N VAL A 563 1.02 25.29 24.70
CA VAL A 563 -0.41 25.10 25.00
C VAL A 563 -1.16 26.36 24.64
N VAL A 564 -2.20 26.24 23.82
CA VAL A 564 -3.04 27.36 23.37
C VAL A 564 -4.48 27.09 23.75
N ASP A 565 -5.09 28.01 24.50
CA ASP A 565 -6.54 28.02 24.69
C ASP A 565 -7.20 28.78 23.54
N MET A 566 -8.35 28.29 23.09
CA MET A 566 -9.15 28.82 21.99
C MET A 566 -10.59 28.99 22.45
N VAL A 567 -11.08 30.23 22.43
CA VAL A 567 -12.44 30.58 22.85
C VAL A 567 -13.29 30.89 21.62
N VAL A 568 -14.37 30.13 21.45
CA VAL A 568 -15.33 30.29 20.35
C VAL A 568 -16.69 30.73 20.92
N GLU A 569 -17.31 31.73 20.30
CA GLU A 569 -18.62 32.26 20.65
C GLU A 569 -19.59 32.15 19.48
N ARG A 570 -20.87 31.93 19.76
CA ARG A 570 -21.93 31.94 18.75
C ARG A 570 -22.58 33.32 18.66
N PRO A 571 -22.59 33.99 17.49
CA PRO A 571 -23.17 35.34 17.37
C PRO A 571 -24.69 35.44 17.62
N ASN A 572 -25.43 34.33 17.54
CA ASN A 572 -26.88 34.29 17.74
C ASN A 572 -27.22 33.75 19.13
N THR A 573 -27.89 34.56 19.94
CA THR A 573 -28.11 34.36 21.40
C THR A 573 -29.12 33.28 21.80
N GLY A 574 -29.43 32.32 20.92
CA GLY A 574 -30.33 31.20 21.20
C GLY A 574 -29.63 29.88 21.53
N ASP A 575 -28.55 29.55 20.81
CA ASP A 575 -27.95 28.21 20.82
C ASP A 575 -26.62 28.18 21.58
N ALA A 576 -26.66 27.84 22.87
CA ALA A 576 -25.46 27.69 23.68
C ALA A 576 -24.81 26.29 23.57
N PHE A 577 -23.52 26.20 23.89
CA PHE A 577 -22.74 24.96 23.88
C PHE A 577 -23.07 24.07 25.09
N LEU A 578 -23.19 22.77 24.86
CA LEU A 578 -23.48 21.76 25.88
C LEU A 578 -22.19 21.15 26.40
N THR A 579 -21.81 21.53 27.62
CA THR A 579 -20.64 20.95 28.33
C THR A 579 -21.01 19.66 29.03
N ARG A 580 -20.15 18.63 28.92
CA ARG A 580 -20.37 17.33 29.57
C ARG A 580 -19.87 17.39 31.01
N GLY A 581 -20.73 17.09 31.99
CA GLY A 581 -20.36 17.11 33.42
C GLY A 581 -21.19 18.04 34.31
N GLY A 582 -22.28 18.63 33.80
CA GLY A 582 -23.23 19.42 34.61
C GLY A 582 -23.02 20.94 34.58
N GLY A 583 -22.08 21.45 33.79
CA GLY A 583 -21.83 22.89 33.60
C GLY A 583 -22.92 23.65 32.84
N GLY A 584 -23.97 22.97 32.36
CA GLY A 584 -25.10 23.57 31.67
C GLY A 584 -24.79 24.06 30.25
N LEU A 585 -25.69 24.92 29.76
CA LEU A 585 -25.57 25.65 28.50
C LEU A 585 -24.60 26.83 28.70
N GLN A 586 -23.53 26.88 27.91
CA GLN A 586 -22.49 27.91 27.96
C GLN A 586 -22.48 28.77 26.68
N PRO A 587 -22.36 30.11 26.76
CA PRO A 587 -22.37 30.98 25.58
C PRO A 587 -21.10 30.84 24.72
N GLN A 588 -20.04 30.27 25.29
CA GLN A 588 -18.74 30.10 24.66
C GLN A 588 -18.26 28.65 24.82
N ALA A 589 -17.61 28.11 23.78
CA ALA A 589 -16.85 26.88 23.81
C ALA A 589 -15.37 27.20 24.04
N ARG A 590 -14.75 26.57 25.03
CA ARG A 590 -13.31 26.68 25.30
C ARG A 590 -12.64 25.36 24.94
N LEU A 591 -11.70 25.42 24.00
CA LEU A 591 -10.84 24.30 23.61
C LEU A 591 -9.44 24.57 24.13
N GLN A 592 -8.69 23.52 24.47
CA GLN A 592 -7.25 23.61 24.69
C GLN A 592 -6.52 22.76 23.65
N LEU A 593 -5.52 23.35 23.01
CA LEU A 593 -4.70 22.75 21.96
C LEU A 593 -3.28 22.55 22.51
N VAL A 594 -2.74 21.35 22.43
CA VAL A 594 -1.30 21.10 22.57
C VAL A 594 -0.67 21.11 21.19
N VAL A 595 0.32 21.98 21.02
CA VAL A 595 1.09 22.19 19.79
C VAL A 595 2.47 21.55 19.94
N ASP A 596 2.88 20.78 18.95
CA ASP A 596 4.06 19.92 18.98
C ASP A 596 5.13 20.34 17.95
N GLY A 597 6.12 21.07 18.43
CA GLY A 597 7.30 21.44 17.66
C GLY A 597 8.38 20.35 17.60
N TYR A 598 8.22 19.23 18.32
CA TYR A 598 9.11 18.07 18.14
C TYR A 598 8.91 17.41 16.77
N SER A 599 7.67 17.38 16.27
CA SER A 599 7.32 16.78 14.98
C SER A 599 7.22 17.77 13.82
N ALA A 600 6.83 19.02 14.09
CA ALA A 600 6.59 20.04 13.05
C ALA A 600 7.03 21.46 13.53
N PRO A 601 8.33 21.70 13.75
CA PRO A 601 8.84 22.90 14.43
C PRO A 601 8.55 24.21 13.69
N ILE A 602 8.64 24.28 12.36
CA ILE A 602 8.35 25.50 11.59
C ILE A 602 6.84 25.77 11.55
N THR A 603 6.04 24.74 11.34
CA THR A 603 4.57 24.80 11.28
C THR A 603 4.01 25.25 12.63
N ALA A 604 4.46 24.61 13.72
CA ALA A 604 4.14 24.98 15.09
C ALA A 604 4.64 26.39 15.46
N GLY A 605 5.89 26.73 15.12
CA GLY A 605 6.48 28.03 15.42
C GLY A 605 5.72 29.19 14.77
N ASN A 606 5.38 29.04 13.49
CA ASN A 606 4.51 29.98 12.78
C ASN A 606 3.12 30.08 13.45
N PHE A 607 2.48 28.94 13.75
CA PHE A 607 1.15 28.93 14.37
C PHE A 607 1.14 29.68 15.71
N ILE A 608 2.10 29.41 16.60
CA ILE A 608 2.22 30.10 17.90
C ILE A 608 2.52 31.59 17.72
N GLN A 609 3.36 31.97 16.75
CA GLN A 609 3.58 33.39 16.45
C GLN A 609 2.30 34.08 15.96
N ASN A 610 1.47 33.41 15.15
CA ASN A 610 0.20 33.96 14.67
C ASN A 610 -0.84 34.08 15.81
N VAL A 611 -0.84 33.16 16.77
CA VAL A 611 -1.59 33.28 18.03
C VAL A 611 -1.13 34.50 18.82
N GLN A 612 0.18 34.68 19.05
CA GLN A 612 0.74 35.84 19.77
C GLN A 612 0.43 37.18 19.08
N LYS A 613 0.41 37.21 17.74
CA LYS A 613 0.00 38.38 16.94
C LYS A 613 -1.52 38.63 16.93
N GLY A 614 -2.32 37.76 17.55
CA GLY A 614 -3.78 37.85 17.56
C GLY A 614 -4.44 37.61 16.19
N MET A 615 -3.75 36.96 15.23
CA MET A 615 -4.23 36.84 13.85
C MET A 615 -5.52 36.01 13.69
N TYR A 616 -5.82 35.15 14.66
CA TYR A 616 -7.05 34.34 14.68
C TYR A 616 -8.21 35.01 15.43
N LYS A 617 -8.04 36.25 15.91
CA LYS A 617 -9.08 36.98 16.64
C LYS A 617 -10.24 37.44 15.74
N ASP A 618 -11.46 37.27 16.23
CA ASP A 618 -12.74 37.55 15.58
C ASP A 618 -12.91 36.89 14.18
N ILE A 619 -12.14 35.81 13.93
CA ILE A 619 -12.24 34.99 12.72
C ILE A 619 -13.47 34.08 12.79
N LYS A 620 -14.24 34.04 11.70
CA LYS A 620 -15.38 33.12 11.53
C LYS A 620 -14.90 31.73 11.13
N LEU A 621 -15.45 30.72 11.79
CA LEU A 621 -15.22 29.32 11.49
C LEU A 621 -15.96 28.89 10.21
N ASN A 622 -15.35 27.99 9.44
CA ASN A 622 -16.02 27.26 8.36
C ASN A 622 -16.02 25.76 8.72
N SER A 623 -17.17 25.23 9.11
CA SER A 623 -17.34 23.90 9.69
C SER A 623 -18.03 22.95 8.72
N SER A 624 -17.41 21.79 8.49
CA SER A 624 -17.96 20.68 7.72
C SER A 624 -18.33 19.51 8.64
N TYR A 625 -18.70 18.36 8.05
CA TYR A 625 -18.83 17.11 8.81
C TYR A 625 -17.47 16.59 9.32
N ILE A 626 -16.41 16.76 8.53
CA ILE A 626 -15.09 16.14 8.77
C ILE A 626 -14.08 17.07 9.46
N SER A 627 -14.25 18.38 9.38
CA SER A 627 -13.27 19.38 9.86
C SER A 627 -13.90 20.74 10.20
N VAL A 628 -13.22 21.54 11.01
CA VAL A 628 -13.40 23.00 11.10
C VAL A 628 -12.18 23.67 10.48
N LEU A 629 -12.36 24.42 9.40
CA LEU A 629 -11.32 25.27 8.82
C LEU A 629 -11.29 26.64 9.54
N VAL A 630 -10.09 27.12 9.83
CA VAL A 630 -9.80 28.38 10.52
C VAL A 630 -8.78 29.18 9.72
N GLY A 631 -9.08 30.46 9.50
CA GLY A 631 -8.14 31.43 8.90
C GLY A 631 -8.85 32.47 8.03
N PRO A 632 -8.14 33.53 7.60
CA PRO A 632 -8.62 34.43 6.55
C PRO A 632 -8.53 33.73 5.16
N GLN A 633 -8.88 34.44 4.09
CA GLN A 633 -8.53 33.98 2.74
C GLN A 633 -7.00 33.99 2.55
N PRO A 634 -6.41 32.98 1.87
CA PRO A 634 -4.95 32.89 1.74
C PRO A 634 -4.35 34.11 1.06
N LYS A 635 -3.20 34.57 1.56
CA LYS A 635 -2.43 35.65 0.92
C LYS A 635 -1.31 35.05 0.06
N PRO A 636 -1.17 35.46 -1.22
CA PRO A 636 -0.03 35.04 -2.04
C PRO A 636 1.31 35.42 -1.39
N GLY A 637 2.25 34.48 -1.34
CA GLY A 637 3.58 34.66 -0.73
C GLY A 637 3.61 34.48 0.79
N SER A 638 2.53 34.05 1.43
CA SER A 638 2.52 33.65 2.85
C SER A 638 2.46 32.13 3.00
N GLU A 639 3.45 31.45 2.41
CA GLU A 639 3.57 29.99 2.38
C GLU A 639 4.52 29.42 3.46
N LEU A 640 4.21 28.22 3.96
CA LEU A 640 5.09 27.36 4.77
C LEU A 640 5.42 26.06 4.02
N PRO A 641 6.60 25.45 4.24
CA PRO A 641 6.75 24.02 3.98
C PRO A 641 5.86 23.23 4.96
N LEU A 642 5.17 22.19 4.50
CA LEU A 642 4.62 21.21 5.45
C LEU A 642 5.73 20.28 5.94
N GLU A 643 5.66 19.97 7.24
CA GLU A 643 6.56 19.07 7.96
C GLU A 643 5.78 17.82 8.38
N ILE A 644 6.38 16.65 8.15
CA ILE A 644 5.82 15.39 8.64
C ILE A 644 6.98 14.54 9.19
N LEU A 645 6.92 14.21 10.48
CA LEU A 645 7.91 13.32 11.11
C LEU A 645 7.52 11.84 10.88
N PRO A 646 8.33 11.02 10.18
CA PRO A 646 8.07 9.60 10.03
C PRO A 646 8.23 8.86 11.37
N LEU A 647 7.43 7.82 11.60
CA LEU A 647 7.47 7.02 12.82
C LEU A 647 8.75 6.19 12.89
N GLY A 648 9.65 6.57 13.80
CA GLY A 648 11.01 6.02 13.87
C GLY A 648 12.04 6.77 13.00
N GLY A 649 11.61 7.82 12.28
CA GLY A 649 12.49 8.83 11.71
C GLY A 649 13.11 9.71 12.81
N TYR A 650 14.28 10.29 12.51
CA TYR A 650 15.00 11.16 13.44
C TYR A 650 14.62 12.64 13.28
N GLU A 651 14.28 13.06 12.06
CA GLU A 651 13.95 14.44 11.69
C GLU A 651 12.76 14.46 10.71
N PRO A 652 12.01 15.57 10.59
CA PRO A 652 10.85 15.67 9.70
C PRO A 652 11.25 15.69 8.23
N ILE A 653 10.44 15.08 7.37
CA ILE A 653 10.49 15.38 5.93
C ILE A 653 9.74 16.70 5.66
N TYR A 654 10.28 17.48 4.73
CA TYR A 654 9.77 18.80 4.35
C TYR A 654 9.19 18.76 2.93
N ARG A 655 8.08 19.46 2.70
CA ARG A 655 7.42 19.64 1.38
C ARG A 655 7.01 18.33 0.67
N SER A 656 7.05 17.21 1.39
CA SER A 656 6.96 15.86 0.84
C SER A 656 5.94 15.07 1.64
N ALA A 657 5.09 14.31 0.94
CA ALA A 657 4.15 13.40 1.58
C ALA A 657 4.86 12.11 2.05
N LEU A 658 4.37 11.49 3.13
CA LEU A 658 4.76 10.12 3.50
C LEU A 658 4.01 9.11 2.64
N ASP A 659 4.69 8.04 2.23
CA ASP A 659 4.02 6.89 1.62
C ASP A 659 3.47 5.93 2.69
N VAL A 660 2.33 6.31 3.26
CA VAL A 660 1.57 5.48 4.21
C VAL A 660 1.16 4.13 3.59
N ALA A 661 1.14 3.98 2.25
CA ALA A 661 0.80 2.72 1.59
C ALA A 661 1.97 1.71 1.59
N SER A 662 3.24 2.15 1.48
CA SER A 662 4.40 1.28 1.74
C SER A 662 4.75 1.14 3.23
N GLY A 663 4.11 1.94 4.09
CA GLY A 663 4.15 1.80 5.55
C GLY A 663 4.86 2.93 6.30
N GLU A 664 5.16 4.05 5.62
CA GLU A 664 5.69 5.25 6.26
C GLU A 664 4.61 5.95 7.09
N LEU A 665 4.49 5.60 8.37
CA LEU A 665 3.48 6.17 9.27
C LEU A 665 3.92 7.54 9.82
N PRO A 666 3.03 8.53 9.98
CA PRO A 666 3.34 9.76 10.70
C PRO A 666 3.41 9.52 12.22
N VAL A 667 4.30 10.25 12.90
CA VAL A 667 4.34 10.33 14.37
C VAL A 667 3.06 10.96 14.95
N LEU A 668 2.46 11.91 14.23
CA LEU A 668 1.18 12.55 14.56
C LEU A 668 0.12 12.20 13.49
N PRO A 669 -0.72 11.17 13.68
CA PRO A 669 -1.72 10.76 12.69
C PRO A 669 -2.93 11.70 12.62
N LEU A 670 -3.37 12.04 11.41
CA LEU A 670 -4.60 12.80 11.18
C LEU A 670 -5.86 12.01 11.60
N SER A 671 -5.80 10.67 11.64
CA SER A 671 -6.93 9.81 12.04
C SER A 671 -7.37 9.90 13.50
N ILE A 672 -6.72 10.73 14.32
CA ILE A 672 -7.13 11.01 15.69
C ILE A 672 -8.05 12.24 15.72
N TYR A 673 -9.28 12.04 16.20
CA TYR A 673 -10.25 13.11 16.44
C TYR A 673 -9.64 14.24 17.29
N GLY A 674 -9.81 15.49 16.84
CA GLY A 674 -9.19 16.67 17.45
C GLY A 674 -7.78 17.00 16.93
N ALA A 675 -7.27 16.35 15.89
CA ALA A 675 -6.01 16.74 15.23
C ALA A 675 -6.04 18.20 14.75
N VAL A 676 -4.91 18.89 14.93
CA VAL A 676 -4.68 20.28 14.46
C VAL A 676 -3.65 20.21 13.34
N ALA A 677 -4.02 20.64 12.14
CA ALA A 677 -3.22 20.43 10.94
C ALA A 677 -3.28 21.59 9.94
N MET A 678 -2.27 21.66 9.06
CA MET A 678 -2.26 22.50 7.86
C MET A 678 -2.31 21.62 6.61
N ALA A 679 -2.81 22.17 5.50
CA ALA A 679 -3.07 21.46 4.25
C ALA A 679 -2.49 22.20 3.03
N HIS A 680 -2.16 21.44 1.99
CA HIS A 680 -1.82 21.99 0.68
C HIS A 680 -3.06 22.59 -0.01
N PRO A 681 -2.94 23.74 -0.70
CA PRO A 681 -3.95 24.19 -1.66
C PRO A 681 -4.12 23.18 -2.81
N PRO A 682 -5.34 22.84 -3.25
CA PRO A 682 -5.53 21.90 -4.36
C PRO A 682 -4.87 22.41 -5.65
N GLY A 683 -3.91 21.64 -6.17
CA GLY A 683 -3.15 21.97 -7.38
C GLY A 683 -1.78 22.60 -7.15
N ASP A 684 -1.36 22.84 -5.89
CA ASP A 684 0.02 23.20 -5.57
C ASP A 684 0.96 21.99 -5.70
N ALA A 685 1.94 22.09 -6.58
CA ALA A 685 2.95 21.06 -6.82
C ALA A 685 4.24 21.26 -5.98
N GLU A 686 4.35 22.37 -5.25
CA GLU A 686 5.55 22.74 -4.49
C GLU A 686 5.53 22.28 -3.02
N GLY A 687 4.47 21.63 -2.56
CA GLY A 687 4.40 21.08 -1.20
C GLY A 687 4.32 22.16 -0.11
N LEU A 688 3.66 23.28 -0.42
CA LEU A 688 3.51 24.42 0.49
C LEU A 688 2.08 24.50 1.08
N ALA A 689 1.92 25.23 2.16
CA ALA A 689 0.63 25.49 2.81
C ALA A 689 0.47 26.96 3.21
N ALA A 690 -0.77 27.43 3.27
CA ALA A 690 -1.10 28.80 3.68
C ALA A 690 -0.77 29.02 5.17
N SER A 691 0.16 29.93 5.46
CA SER A 691 0.69 30.15 6.82
C SER A 691 -0.33 30.67 7.85
N ASP A 692 -1.47 31.19 7.38
CA ASP A 692 -2.55 31.74 8.18
C ASP A 692 -3.83 30.88 8.20
N GLN A 693 -3.79 29.68 7.59
CA GLN A 693 -4.89 28.71 7.66
C GLN A 693 -4.48 27.42 8.37
N PHE A 694 -5.36 26.92 9.25
CA PHE A 694 -5.26 25.58 9.83
C PHE A 694 -6.66 24.96 9.95
N PHE A 695 -6.74 23.67 10.23
CA PHE A 695 -8.01 23.01 10.50
C PHE A 695 -7.96 22.10 11.73
N LEU A 696 -9.12 21.94 12.36
CA LEU A 696 -9.39 21.02 13.46
C LEU A 696 -10.17 19.82 12.91
N TYR A 697 -9.68 18.61 13.13
CA TYR A 697 -10.29 17.41 12.57
C TYR A 697 -11.45 16.88 13.44
N LYS A 698 -12.63 16.72 12.84
CA LYS A 698 -13.90 16.37 13.53
C LYS A 698 -14.35 14.92 13.31
N PHE A 699 -13.81 14.21 12.33
CA PHE A 699 -14.28 12.86 12.01
C PHE A 699 -13.71 11.84 13.00
N ASP A 700 -14.59 11.22 13.80
CA ASP A 700 -14.25 10.07 14.63
C ASP A 700 -14.74 8.78 13.96
N ARG A 701 -13.82 7.85 13.74
CA ARG A 701 -14.08 6.51 13.16
C ARG A 701 -14.82 5.57 14.13
N ALA A 702 -14.90 5.89 15.43
CA ALA A 702 -15.72 5.16 16.39
C ALA A 702 -17.18 5.63 16.43
N ALA A 703 -17.44 6.90 16.11
CA ALA A 703 -18.79 7.48 16.00
C ALA A 703 -19.40 7.33 14.59
N SER A 704 -18.55 7.24 13.56
CA SER A 704 -18.97 7.08 12.16
C SER A 704 -19.17 5.61 11.79
N GLY A 705 -20.26 5.30 11.09
CA GLY A 705 -20.61 3.92 10.72
C GLY A 705 -19.71 3.32 9.61
N LEU A 706 -20.15 2.20 9.03
CA LEU A 706 -19.41 1.44 8.00
C LEU A 706 -19.15 2.19 6.67
N ALA A 707 -19.65 3.43 6.53
CA ALA A 707 -19.28 4.33 5.44
C ALA A 707 -18.47 5.51 6.02
N GLY A 708 -17.15 5.46 5.82
CA GLY A 708 -16.20 6.48 6.27
C GLY A 708 -15.05 6.60 5.28
N LEU A 709 -14.73 7.84 4.89
CA LEU A 709 -13.80 8.16 3.81
C LEU A 709 -12.40 7.55 4.03
N ALA A 710 -11.70 7.27 2.93
CA ALA A 710 -10.26 7.07 2.96
C ALA A 710 -9.59 8.36 3.47
N PHE A 711 -8.52 8.19 4.25
CA PHE A 711 -7.69 9.30 4.71
C PHE A 711 -6.43 9.37 3.86
N ASP A 712 -6.10 10.56 3.39
CA ASP A 712 -4.76 10.87 2.88
C ASP A 712 -3.80 11.14 4.06
N GLU A 713 -3.68 10.16 4.98
CA GLU A 713 -2.61 10.19 6.00
C GLU A 713 -1.26 10.31 5.27
N GLY A 714 -0.38 11.17 5.79
CA GLY A 714 0.89 11.47 5.12
C GLY A 714 0.86 12.66 4.13
N THR A 715 -0.30 13.27 3.83
CA THR A 715 -0.38 14.50 2.98
C THR A 715 -0.67 15.78 3.75
N PHE A 716 -0.80 15.71 5.08
CA PHE A 716 -1.14 16.83 5.95
C PHE A 716 -0.08 17.01 7.04
N GLY A 717 0.34 18.25 7.25
CA GLY A 717 1.21 18.63 8.37
C GLY A 717 0.39 18.72 9.65
N VAL A 718 0.22 17.60 10.35
CA VAL A 718 -0.38 17.56 11.69
C VAL A 718 0.66 18.08 12.68
N PHE A 719 0.33 19.13 13.41
CA PHE A 719 1.26 19.84 14.31
C PHE A 719 0.73 19.98 15.75
N GLY A 720 -0.41 19.35 16.07
CA GLY A 720 -0.97 19.36 17.42
C GLY A 720 -2.29 18.60 17.56
N TYR A 721 -2.87 18.64 18.75
CA TYR A 721 -4.19 18.08 19.07
C TYR A 721 -4.95 18.93 20.08
N VAL A 722 -6.28 18.92 19.98
CA VAL A 722 -7.19 19.38 21.04
C VAL A 722 -7.17 18.38 22.19
N THR A 723 -6.70 18.81 23.36
CA THR A 723 -6.56 17.99 24.58
C THR A 723 -7.68 18.21 25.60
N GLN A 724 -8.33 19.38 25.60
CA GLN A 724 -9.49 19.67 26.44
C GLN A 724 -10.62 20.31 25.62
N GLY A 725 -11.88 20.02 25.99
CA GLY A 725 -13.07 20.50 25.27
C GLY A 725 -13.32 19.82 23.93
N ALA A 726 -12.65 18.71 23.62
CA ALA A 726 -12.76 18.04 22.32
C ALA A 726 -14.20 17.60 21.98
N GLU A 727 -15.04 17.32 22.98
CA GLU A 727 -16.48 17.05 22.83
C GLU A 727 -17.31 18.25 22.33
N LEU A 728 -16.75 19.46 22.38
CA LEU A 728 -17.36 20.67 21.82
C LEU A 728 -17.08 20.84 20.32
N LEU A 729 -16.06 20.16 19.75
CA LEU A 729 -15.70 20.28 18.32
C LEU A 729 -16.84 19.89 17.37
N GLN A 730 -17.64 18.88 17.72
CA GLN A 730 -18.82 18.50 16.95
C GLN A 730 -19.92 19.57 16.97
N GLN A 731 -19.95 20.42 18.00
CA GLN A 731 -20.93 21.49 18.20
C GLN A 731 -20.55 22.81 17.51
N LEU A 732 -19.34 22.90 16.93
CA LEU A 732 -18.88 24.07 16.18
C LEU A 732 -19.51 24.09 14.78
N ALA A 733 -20.12 25.22 14.43
CA ALA A 733 -20.84 25.46 13.18
C ALA A 733 -20.18 26.55 12.32
N SER A 734 -20.52 26.60 11.03
CA SER A 734 -20.06 27.68 10.15
C SER A 734 -20.67 29.01 10.57
N GLY A 735 -19.82 30.02 10.80
CA GLY A 735 -20.24 31.34 11.29
C GLY A 735 -20.15 31.54 12.80
N ASP A 736 -19.85 30.50 13.58
CA ASP A 736 -19.30 30.68 14.94
C ASP A 736 -17.97 31.44 14.87
N VAL A 737 -17.61 32.20 15.91
CA VAL A 737 -16.50 33.17 15.89
C VAL A 737 -15.45 32.85 16.96
N ILE A 738 -14.18 32.77 16.56
CA ILE A 738 -13.06 32.73 17.50
C ILE A 738 -12.93 34.10 18.16
N LYS A 739 -13.22 34.22 19.45
CA LYS A 739 -13.05 35.49 20.19
C LYS A 739 -11.61 35.77 20.54
N GLU A 740 -10.86 34.71 20.87
CA GLU A 740 -9.46 34.80 21.20
C GLU A 740 -8.80 33.42 21.10
N MET A 741 -7.49 33.43 20.81
CA MET A 741 -6.60 32.32 21.06
C MET A 741 -5.46 32.85 21.92
N ILE A 742 -5.18 32.20 23.05
CA ILE A 742 -4.23 32.67 24.06
C ILE A 742 -3.18 31.59 24.27
N LEU A 743 -1.91 31.98 24.18
CA LEU A 743 -0.78 31.14 24.54
C LEU A 743 -0.69 31.00 26.07
N ILE A 744 -0.92 29.80 26.58
CA ILE A 744 -0.91 29.48 28.02
C ILE A 744 0.49 29.08 28.50
N SER A 745 1.25 28.34 27.68
CA SER A 745 2.64 27.93 27.98
C SER A 745 3.43 27.62 26.71
N GLY A 746 4.76 27.53 26.82
CA GLY A 746 5.67 27.29 25.70
C GLY A 746 6.14 28.55 24.96
N ALA A 747 5.86 29.75 25.50
CA ALA A 747 6.38 31.01 24.97
C ALA A 747 7.92 31.06 25.00
N ASP A 748 8.53 30.45 26.02
CA ASP A 748 9.95 30.20 26.19
C ASP A 748 10.56 29.27 25.13
N ARG A 749 9.72 28.47 24.45
CA ARG A 749 10.14 27.53 23.40
C ARG A 749 9.99 28.09 21.99
N LEU A 750 9.31 29.22 21.81
CA LEU A 750 9.22 29.89 20.51
C LEU A 750 10.53 30.64 20.23
N GLN A 751 11.27 30.21 19.20
CA GLN A 751 12.41 30.94 18.67
C GLN A 751 12.00 31.69 17.42
N ILE A 752 12.18 33.01 17.45
CA ILE A 752 12.00 33.91 16.31
C ILE A 752 13.40 34.36 15.87
N PRO A 753 13.89 33.98 14.68
CA PRO A 753 15.19 34.42 14.19
C PRO A 753 15.23 35.94 13.98
N ASP A 754 16.35 36.57 14.35
CA ASP A 754 16.55 38.01 14.16
C ASP A 754 16.54 38.40 12.68
N ALA A 755 15.95 39.56 12.38
CA ALA A 755 15.75 40.03 11.01
C ALA A 755 17.06 40.31 10.25
N GLU A 756 18.18 40.49 10.97
CA GLU A 756 19.51 40.73 10.39
C GLU A 756 20.18 39.46 9.86
N ALA A 757 19.72 38.26 10.24
CA ALA A 757 20.21 36.96 9.75
C ALA A 757 19.73 36.63 8.32
N ARG A 758 19.67 37.65 7.45
CA ARG A 758 19.19 37.62 6.06
C ARG A 758 20.24 38.10 5.05
N GLN A 759 21.49 38.26 5.48
CA GLN A 759 22.66 38.60 4.65
C GLN A 759 23.57 37.38 4.48
#